data_AF-A0A970LBD8-F1
#
_entry.id   AF-A0A970LBD8-F1
#
_cell.length_a   1.000
_cell.length_b   1.000
_cell.length_c   1.000
_cell.angle_alpha   90.00
_cell.angle_beta   90.00
_cell.angle_gamma   90.00
#
_symmetry.space_group_name_H-M   'P 1'
#
loop_
_entity.id
_entity.type
_entity.pdbx_description
1 polymer ?
#
loop_
_entity_poly.entity_id
_entity_poly.type
_entity_poly.pdbx_seq_one_letter_code
_entity_poly.pdbx_strand_id
1 'polypeptide(L)'
;MVNKLLIKTYLAAGLLIPSTYLYAQSSRADTLFREGERLRTEYEFARAREAYIRAQSMTSDSVFSARAEQRRVLCDNGLILSNYVVTPHVLGRKVVPSRDFALFYDLTPSGSWAHTPDTLLSLVNHDGPVSQPLFFRPSQERLVFAARDSHSDTGWDIYMVQKKDTVAGNGVFWGPPIRLGPQINTPGNEVYPVLSADGNTLYFSSDGLPGMGGLNLFSSRWNKDIPDWETAENMGIPLSSTSNDMLYMLSDDSRYFYFVSDRAAPKDSVVLYKVEFESSPVKIRPGSVEELRQIASLSLPAGPTGNNGRQTANGPDPEPPDAVLEETRQATAHYAELVNTVRNLAEQVRSHETKLDSLRKLYGTLSREEDRLAIANTIREEEFVLMDLQQSLRHTRTSAQTIEDMFLSTGVLPPVAAASPPVRANETRTGTEAPFHPARQAYMYLDGHFFEPPVPVVPPVNLAFRIEEESVIVPWENEPMGLYYRIQLFTVTRKASLNQLKGISPVFEVRVANRYVYYAGQFYNYAEASAALAAVRRQGITGALVVAYYQGKSVSVQEGRRREARNQTAPEGITAFQVYLGSNDIPSGLVSLVNELTDKDIIRVITDTGADYFIGPFSTMAQAQALVSALQEKGYPNVSVRSVTN
;
A
#
# COMPACT_ATOMS: atom_id res chain seq x y z
N MET A 1 -49.98 54.13 20.52
CA MET A 1 -48.97 54.09 19.43
C MET A 1 -47.53 53.94 19.95
N VAL A 2 -47.16 54.53 21.09
CA VAL A 2 -45.80 54.53 21.65
C VAL A 2 -45.25 53.12 21.99
N ASN A 3 -46.07 52.21 22.54
CA ASN A 3 -45.61 50.85 22.90
C ASN A 3 -45.24 49.96 21.69
N LYS A 4 -45.86 50.15 20.51
CA LYS A 4 -45.54 49.34 19.33
C LYS A 4 -44.23 49.74 18.66
N LEU A 5 -43.80 50.99 18.82
CA LEU A 5 -42.52 51.49 18.29
C LEU A 5 -41.35 51.00 19.14
N LEU A 6 -41.49 51.08 20.48
CA LEU A 6 -40.50 50.59 21.44
C LEU A 6 -40.24 49.09 21.30
N ILE A 7 -41.29 48.26 21.17
CA ILE A 7 -41.15 46.81 20.97
C ILE A 7 -40.41 46.48 19.67
N LYS A 8 -40.66 47.21 18.57
CA LYS A 8 -39.95 47.01 17.30
C LYS A 8 -38.46 47.42 17.39
N THR A 9 -38.14 48.50 18.08
CA THR A 9 -36.74 48.89 18.32
C THR A 9 -35.99 47.92 19.23
N TYR A 10 -36.64 47.37 20.27
CA TYR A 10 -36.02 46.33 21.11
C TYR A 10 -35.86 44.99 20.38
N LEU A 11 -36.79 44.62 19.49
CA LEU A 11 -36.66 43.41 18.67
C LEU A 11 -35.53 43.55 17.62
N ALA A 12 -35.40 44.73 17.00
CA ALA A 12 -34.32 45.02 16.06
C ALA A 12 -32.94 45.09 16.75
N ALA A 13 -32.85 45.75 17.91
CA ALA A 13 -31.64 45.76 18.73
C ALA A 13 -31.29 44.37 19.28
N GLY A 14 -32.29 43.57 19.67
CA GLY A 14 -32.15 42.19 20.11
C GLY A 14 -31.73 41.19 19.03
N LEU A 15 -31.86 41.54 17.73
CA LEU A 15 -31.33 40.77 16.59
C LEU A 15 -29.96 41.28 16.11
N LEU A 16 -29.67 42.58 16.28
CA LEU A 16 -28.40 43.21 15.91
C LEU A 16 -27.24 42.85 16.87
N ILE A 17 -27.52 42.69 18.17
CA ILE A 17 -26.51 42.32 19.17
C ILE A 17 -26.02 40.86 18.99
N PRO A 18 -26.87 39.83 18.82
CA PRO A 18 -26.40 38.47 18.57
C PRO A 18 -25.75 38.32 17.19
N SER A 19 -26.20 39.04 16.16
CA SER A 19 -25.56 38.98 14.83
C SER A 19 -24.18 39.62 14.79
N THR A 20 -23.95 40.72 15.50
CA THR A 20 -22.60 41.32 15.65
C THR A 20 -21.68 40.46 16.51
N TYR A 21 -22.20 39.81 17.56
CA TYR A 21 -21.44 38.84 18.36
C TYR A 21 -21.07 37.58 17.58
N LEU A 22 -22.00 36.98 16.83
CA LEU A 22 -21.72 35.83 15.95
C LEU A 22 -20.70 36.20 14.87
N TYR A 23 -20.83 37.39 14.26
CA TYR A 23 -19.87 37.86 13.25
C TYR A 23 -18.47 38.09 13.83
N ALA A 24 -18.37 38.69 15.02
CA ALA A 24 -17.10 38.88 15.71
C ALA A 24 -16.45 37.55 16.16
N GLN A 25 -17.26 36.57 16.60
CA GLN A 25 -16.79 35.22 16.92
C GLN A 25 -16.29 34.47 15.67
N SER A 26 -17.04 34.52 14.57
CA SER A 26 -16.63 33.95 13.27
C SER A 26 -15.33 34.56 12.77
N SER A 27 -15.20 35.89 12.82
CA SER A 27 -13.97 36.59 12.43
C SER A 27 -12.76 36.19 13.28
N ARG A 28 -12.97 35.90 14.56
CA ARG A 28 -11.91 35.45 15.48
C ARG A 28 -11.53 33.99 15.24
N ALA A 29 -12.50 33.12 14.96
CA ALA A 29 -12.26 31.73 14.57
C ALA A 29 -11.44 31.65 13.27
N ASP A 30 -11.78 32.45 12.25
CA ASP A 30 -11.00 32.54 11.01
C ASP A 30 -9.57 33.04 11.24
N THR A 31 -9.37 33.97 12.18
CA THR A 31 -8.04 34.49 12.50
C THR A 31 -7.17 33.41 13.13
N LEU A 32 -7.71 32.65 14.10
CA LEU A 32 -7.02 31.52 14.73
C LEU A 32 -6.73 30.40 13.72
N PHE A 33 -7.66 30.15 12.79
CA PHE A 33 -7.46 29.17 11.74
C PHE A 33 -6.30 29.55 10.82
N ARG A 34 -6.21 30.83 10.40
CA ARG A 34 -5.08 31.34 9.59
C ARG A 34 -3.77 31.31 10.37
N GLU A 35 -3.80 31.60 11.67
CA GLU A 35 -2.64 31.43 12.55
C GLU A 35 -2.17 29.96 12.56
N GLY A 36 -3.11 29.02 12.69
CA GLY A 36 -2.85 27.58 12.61
C GLY A 36 -2.20 27.18 11.29
N GLU A 37 -2.68 27.69 10.15
CA GLU A 37 -2.08 27.39 8.83
C GLU A 37 -0.64 27.89 8.74
N ARG A 38 -0.38 29.14 9.16
CA ARG A 38 0.97 29.70 9.19
C ARG A 38 1.91 28.86 10.06
N LEU A 39 1.49 28.55 11.28
CA LEU A 39 2.27 27.74 12.23
C LEU A 39 2.54 26.33 11.67
N ARG A 40 1.55 25.72 11.02
CA ARG A 40 1.71 24.39 10.41
C ARG A 40 2.78 24.44 9.32
N THR A 41 2.73 25.42 8.42
CA THR A 41 3.75 25.58 7.36
C THR A 41 5.15 25.90 7.88
N GLU A 42 5.25 26.38 9.12
CA GLU A 42 6.50 26.61 9.85
C GLU A 42 6.93 25.41 10.71
N TYR A 43 6.29 24.24 10.55
CA TYR A 43 6.54 23.01 11.30
C TYR A 43 6.28 23.13 12.82
N GLU A 44 5.59 24.18 13.26
CA GLU A 44 5.17 24.36 14.65
C GLU A 44 3.87 23.59 14.93
N PHE A 45 3.85 22.29 14.65
CA PHE A 45 2.64 21.46 14.63
C PHE A 45 1.86 21.46 15.96
N ALA A 46 2.55 21.46 17.10
CA ALA A 46 1.90 21.52 18.41
C ALA A 46 1.11 22.82 18.60
N ARG A 47 1.72 23.97 18.26
CA ARG A 47 1.07 25.28 18.35
C ARG A 47 -0.03 25.46 17.31
N ALA A 48 0.18 24.94 16.10
CA ALA A 48 -0.83 24.92 15.05
C ALA A 48 -2.08 24.13 15.49
N ARG A 49 -1.87 22.93 16.06
CA ARG A 49 -2.94 22.08 16.61
C ARG A 49 -3.78 22.82 17.66
N GLU A 50 -3.13 23.50 18.60
CA GLU A 50 -3.82 24.32 19.61
C GLU A 50 -4.60 25.50 18.99
N ALA A 51 -4.05 26.13 17.94
CA ALA A 51 -4.76 27.18 17.21
C ALA A 51 -6.05 26.64 16.55
N TYR A 52 -6.01 25.47 15.92
CA TYR A 52 -7.20 24.84 15.32
C TYR A 52 -8.24 24.42 16.36
N ILE A 53 -7.83 23.85 17.50
CA ILE A 53 -8.75 23.51 18.60
C ILE A 53 -9.47 24.77 19.12
N ARG A 54 -8.74 25.87 19.29
CA ARG A 54 -9.33 27.16 19.69
C ARG A 54 -10.22 27.76 18.62
N ALA A 55 -9.87 27.62 17.34
CA ALA A 55 -10.71 28.08 16.23
C ALA A 55 -12.04 27.30 16.19
N GLN A 56 -11.98 25.98 16.38
CA GLN A 56 -13.15 25.10 16.38
C GLN A 56 -14.10 25.40 17.55
N SER A 57 -13.58 25.68 18.75
CA SER A 57 -14.41 26.01 19.92
C SER A 57 -15.11 27.38 19.85
N MET A 58 -14.74 28.22 18.87
CA MET A 58 -15.30 29.56 18.67
C MET A 58 -16.39 29.61 17.59
N THR A 59 -16.74 28.49 16.95
CA THR A 59 -17.75 28.44 15.89
C THR A 59 -18.71 27.28 16.08
N SER A 60 -19.94 27.46 15.61
CA SER A 60 -20.96 26.41 15.49
C SER A 60 -21.14 25.91 14.04
N ASP A 61 -20.35 26.44 13.09
CA ASP A 61 -20.35 25.99 11.69
C ASP A 61 -19.70 24.61 11.57
N SER A 62 -20.50 23.61 11.18
CA SER A 62 -20.08 22.23 11.03
C SER A 62 -19.04 22.03 9.91
N VAL A 63 -19.12 22.81 8.82
CA VAL A 63 -18.17 22.73 7.70
C VAL A 63 -16.81 23.27 8.14
N PHE A 64 -16.81 24.43 8.82
CA PHE A 64 -15.59 24.98 9.40
C PHE A 64 -14.98 24.02 10.43
N SER A 65 -15.81 23.46 11.30
CA SER A 65 -15.37 22.52 12.34
C SER A 65 -14.73 21.27 11.74
N ALA A 66 -15.34 20.69 10.70
CA ALA A 66 -14.77 19.56 9.97
C ALA A 66 -13.41 19.91 9.32
N ARG A 67 -13.30 21.10 8.72
CA ARG A 67 -12.04 21.59 8.16
C ARG A 67 -10.95 21.78 9.23
N ALA A 68 -11.29 22.36 10.39
CA ALA A 68 -10.37 22.52 11.51
C ALA A 68 -9.90 21.18 12.07
N GLU A 69 -10.80 20.20 12.16
CA GLU A 69 -10.46 18.83 12.58
C GLU A 69 -9.52 18.16 11.57
N GLN A 70 -9.77 18.29 10.26
CA GLN A 70 -8.86 17.78 9.23
C GLN A 70 -7.45 18.39 9.39
N ARG A 71 -7.35 19.70 9.65
CA ARG A 71 -6.05 20.35 9.89
C ARG A 71 -5.38 19.90 11.18
N ARG A 72 -6.17 19.58 12.21
CA ARG A 72 -5.67 19.00 13.47
C ARG A 72 -5.01 17.64 13.24
N VAL A 73 -5.63 16.79 12.42
CA VAL A 73 -5.06 15.48 12.03
C VAL A 73 -3.74 15.65 11.27
N LEU A 74 -3.64 16.61 10.34
CA LEU A 74 -2.38 16.90 9.65
C LEU A 74 -1.26 17.34 10.62
N CYS A 75 -1.60 18.08 11.68
CA CYS A 75 -0.64 18.43 12.73
C CYS A 75 -0.22 17.22 13.57
N ASP A 76 -1.16 16.33 13.93
CA ASP A 76 -0.85 15.10 14.65
C ASP A 76 0.12 14.21 13.84
N ASN A 77 -0.13 14.07 12.53
CA ASN A 77 0.78 13.39 11.60
C ASN A 77 2.14 14.08 11.51
N GLY A 78 2.17 15.41 11.40
CA GLY A 78 3.39 16.20 11.36
C GLY A 78 4.24 16.02 12.62
N LEU A 79 3.62 15.96 13.81
CA LEU A 79 4.31 15.65 15.07
C LEU A 79 4.97 14.27 15.02
N ILE A 80 4.26 13.24 14.55
CA ILE A 80 4.80 11.88 14.42
C ILE A 80 5.98 11.85 13.43
N LEU A 81 5.81 12.44 12.24
CA LEU A 81 6.81 12.45 11.16
C LEU A 81 8.03 13.31 11.49
N SER A 82 7.89 14.28 12.41
CA SER A 82 8.99 15.13 12.87
C SER A 82 9.87 14.51 13.97
N ASN A 83 9.46 13.39 14.57
CA ASN A 83 10.22 12.77 15.65
C ASN A 83 11.59 12.26 15.20
N TYR A 84 11.65 11.74 13.96
CA TYR A 84 12.83 11.11 13.41
C TYR A 84 12.93 11.46 11.92
N VAL A 85 13.91 12.27 11.56
CA VAL A 85 14.11 12.81 10.21
C VAL A 85 15.48 12.46 9.68
N VAL A 86 15.66 12.52 8.37
CA VAL A 86 16.96 12.27 7.72
C VAL A 86 17.58 13.58 7.22
N THR A 87 18.89 13.63 7.05
CA THR A 87 19.60 14.81 6.51
C THR A 87 20.27 14.44 5.19
N PRO A 88 19.51 14.41 4.08
CA PRO A 88 20.02 13.89 2.83
C PRO A 88 20.95 14.90 2.15
N HIS A 89 21.93 14.39 1.41
CA HIS A 89 22.87 15.21 0.66
C HIS A 89 22.26 15.65 -0.68
N VAL A 90 21.95 16.95 -0.79
CA VAL A 90 21.37 17.54 -2.01
C VAL A 90 22.47 17.83 -3.02
N LEU A 91 22.52 17.03 -4.08
CA LEU A 91 23.49 17.15 -5.18
C LEU A 91 23.20 18.32 -6.12
N GLY A 92 21.96 18.81 -6.14
CA GLY A 92 21.59 19.94 -6.98
C GLY A 92 20.12 20.29 -6.89
N ARG A 93 19.78 21.53 -7.27
CA ARG A 93 18.39 21.96 -7.41
C ARG A 93 18.19 22.92 -8.58
N LYS A 94 17.02 22.90 -9.20
CA LYS A 94 16.65 23.79 -10.31
C LYS A 94 15.17 24.17 -10.25
N VAL A 95 14.87 25.45 -10.38
CA VAL A 95 13.49 25.91 -10.59
C VAL A 95 13.07 25.60 -12.02
N VAL A 96 11.94 24.90 -12.17
CA VAL A 96 11.36 24.49 -13.46
C VAL A 96 9.86 24.82 -13.51
N PRO A 97 9.26 25.00 -14.69
CA PRO A 97 7.83 25.28 -14.82
C PRO A 97 6.96 24.13 -14.28
N SER A 98 5.91 24.44 -13.52
CA SER A 98 5.03 23.43 -12.91
C SER A 98 4.22 22.60 -13.92
N ARG A 99 4.07 23.07 -15.16
CA ARG A 99 3.28 22.36 -16.19
C ARG A 99 4.04 21.18 -16.82
N ASP A 100 5.36 21.32 -16.97
CA ASP A 100 6.20 20.42 -17.77
C ASP A 100 7.34 19.80 -16.93
N PHE A 101 7.29 19.88 -15.59
CA PHE A 101 8.43 19.57 -14.72
C PHE A 101 8.95 18.14 -14.87
N ALA A 102 8.07 17.17 -15.16
CA ALA A 102 8.45 15.77 -15.35
C ALA A 102 9.53 15.62 -16.45
N LEU A 103 9.46 16.45 -17.49
CA LEU A 103 10.41 16.43 -18.61
C LEU A 103 11.83 16.90 -18.25
N PHE A 104 12.07 17.42 -17.05
CA PHE A 104 13.41 17.85 -16.61
C PHE A 104 14.16 16.76 -15.84
N TYR A 105 13.59 15.55 -15.70
CA TYR A 105 14.24 14.44 -15.01
C TYR A 105 15.26 13.78 -15.92
N ASP A 106 16.55 13.98 -15.63
CA ASP A 106 17.65 13.41 -16.41
C ASP A 106 17.87 11.93 -16.07
N LEU A 107 17.05 11.08 -16.71
CA LEU A 107 16.98 9.63 -16.49
C LEU A 107 17.00 8.86 -17.82
N THR A 108 18.14 8.85 -18.52
CA THR A 108 18.41 7.85 -19.58
C THR A 108 19.51 6.91 -19.10
N PRO A 109 19.29 5.57 -19.05
CA PRO A 109 18.76 4.79 -20.18
C PRO A 109 17.65 3.72 -19.92
N SER A 110 16.92 3.64 -18.80
CA SER A 110 15.87 2.58 -18.65
C SER A 110 14.44 2.94 -19.08
N GLY A 111 14.13 4.21 -19.37
CA GLY A 111 12.75 4.62 -19.65
C GLY A 111 12.59 5.98 -20.31
N SER A 112 11.34 6.40 -20.46
CA SER A 112 10.96 7.65 -21.13
C SER A 112 9.58 8.13 -20.66
N TRP A 113 9.41 9.44 -20.65
CA TRP A 113 8.11 10.07 -20.40
C TRP A 113 7.19 9.91 -21.61
N ALA A 114 5.96 9.48 -21.38
CA ALA A 114 4.92 9.42 -22.40
C ALA A 114 3.65 10.13 -21.91
N HIS A 115 2.80 10.51 -22.86
CA HIS A 115 1.41 10.81 -22.55
C HIS A 115 0.69 9.50 -22.23
N THR A 116 -0.16 9.52 -21.20
CA THR A 116 -1.07 8.39 -20.94
C THR A 116 -1.96 8.19 -22.18
N PRO A 117 -1.94 7.01 -22.83
CA PRO A 117 -2.71 6.76 -24.04
C PRO A 117 -4.20 7.04 -23.87
N ASP A 118 -4.82 7.72 -24.84
CA ASP A 118 -6.26 7.99 -24.86
C ASP A 118 -7.08 6.70 -24.78
N THR A 119 -6.55 5.60 -25.34
CA THR A 119 -7.15 4.27 -25.22
C THR A 119 -7.26 3.83 -23.77
N LEU A 120 -6.24 4.04 -22.93
CA LEU A 120 -6.31 3.74 -21.50
C LEU A 120 -7.29 4.66 -20.78
N LEU A 121 -7.20 5.97 -21.04
CA LEU A 121 -8.07 6.96 -20.41
C LEU A 121 -9.54 6.69 -20.74
N SER A 122 -9.87 6.32 -21.98
CA SER A 122 -11.24 6.01 -22.38
C SER A 122 -11.86 4.81 -21.64
N LEU A 123 -11.04 3.94 -21.04
CA LEU A 123 -11.50 2.78 -20.28
C LEU A 123 -11.80 3.10 -18.81
N VAL A 124 -11.26 4.19 -18.27
CA VAL A 124 -11.32 4.50 -16.82
C VAL A 124 -11.74 5.93 -16.49
N ASN A 125 -11.62 6.87 -17.43
CA ASN A 125 -11.78 8.30 -17.22
C ASN A 125 -12.97 8.82 -18.06
N HIS A 126 -13.96 9.41 -17.38
CA HIS A 126 -15.16 9.96 -17.99
C HIS A 126 -15.07 11.49 -18.23
N ASP A 127 -14.11 12.19 -17.62
CA ASP A 127 -14.09 13.67 -17.51
C ASP A 127 -13.03 14.36 -18.40
N GLY A 128 -12.92 13.93 -19.65
CA GLY A 128 -12.18 14.66 -20.69
C GLY A 128 -10.65 14.44 -20.69
N PRO A 129 -9.91 15.22 -21.52
CA PRO A 129 -8.54 14.88 -21.95
C PRO A 129 -7.44 15.24 -20.93
N VAL A 130 -7.77 15.42 -19.65
CA VAL A 130 -6.76 15.76 -18.64
C VAL A 130 -5.98 14.50 -18.27
N SER A 131 -4.73 14.43 -18.70
CA SER A 131 -3.81 13.32 -18.42
C SER A 131 -2.63 13.78 -17.57
N GLN A 132 -2.22 12.94 -16.63
CA GLN A 132 -0.93 13.07 -15.95
C GLN A 132 0.20 12.45 -16.81
N PRO A 133 1.46 12.87 -16.62
CA PRO A 133 2.59 12.23 -17.27
C PRO A 133 2.73 10.78 -16.81
N LEU A 134 3.08 9.90 -17.73
CA LEU A 134 3.32 8.48 -17.50
C LEU A 134 4.79 8.18 -17.76
N PHE A 135 5.45 7.45 -16.86
CA PHE A 135 6.79 6.96 -17.08
C PHE A 135 6.76 5.53 -17.62
N PHE A 136 7.29 5.31 -18.81
CA PHE A 136 7.35 3.99 -19.44
C PHE A 136 8.77 3.42 -19.39
N ARG A 137 8.88 2.17 -18.92
CA ARG A 137 10.10 1.35 -19.02
C ARG A 137 9.81 0.07 -19.81
N PRO A 138 10.52 -0.22 -20.91
CA PRO A 138 10.30 -1.45 -21.69
C PRO A 138 10.50 -2.76 -20.92
N SER A 139 11.38 -2.75 -19.91
CA SER A 139 11.70 -3.91 -19.07
C SER A 139 10.62 -4.23 -18.03
N GLN A 140 9.67 -3.32 -17.80
CA GLN A 140 8.64 -3.53 -16.80
C GLN A 140 7.46 -4.34 -17.38
N GLU A 141 7.02 -5.31 -16.60
CA GLU A 141 5.83 -6.12 -16.89
C GLU A 141 4.53 -5.42 -16.45
N ARG A 142 4.65 -4.31 -15.72
CA ARG A 142 3.52 -3.50 -15.24
C ARG A 142 3.72 -2.06 -15.66
N LEU A 143 2.61 -1.43 -16.01
CA LEU A 143 2.54 0.00 -16.27
C LEU A 143 1.55 0.63 -15.29
N VAL A 144 1.92 1.74 -14.68
CA VAL A 144 1.08 2.47 -13.73
C VAL A 144 0.78 3.87 -14.25
N PHE A 145 -0.42 4.36 -13.98
CA PHE A 145 -0.86 5.68 -14.41
C PHE A 145 -1.92 6.23 -13.46
N ALA A 146 -2.08 7.56 -13.44
CA ALA A 146 -3.16 8.21 -12.71
C ALA A 146 -4.27 8.66 -13.67
N ALA A 147 -5.52 8.49 -13.26
CA ALA A 147 -6.70 8.94 -13.99
C ALA A 147 -7.80 9.38 -13.01
N ARG A 148 -8.79 10.16 -13.47
CA ARG A 148 -9.96 10.53 -12.67
C ARG A 148 -11.07 9.52 -12.88
N ASP A 149 -11.40 8.71 -11.87
CA ASP A 149 -12.48 7.72 -11.94
C ASP A 149 -13.86 8.40 -11.85
N SER A 150 -14.85 7.88 -12.57
CA SER A 150 -16.27 8.21 -12.42
C SER A 150 -16.93 7.58 -11.17
N HIS A 151 -16.28 6.61 -10.51
CA HIS A 151 -16.87 5.91 -9.35
C HIS A 151 -16.54 6.56 -8.00
N SER A 152 -15.45 7.33 -7.90
CA SER A 152 -14.98 7.87 -6.62
C SER A 152 -15.52 9.28 -6.32
N ASP A 153 -16.02 10.03 -7.31
CA ASP A 153 -16.52 11.42 -7.18
C ASP A 153 -15.55 12.41 -6.46
N THR A 154 -14.31 12.02 -6.12
CA THR A 154 -13.53 12.70 -5.07
C THR A 154 -12.06 13.01 -5.39
N GLY A 155 -11.43 12.40 -6.41
CA GLY A 155 -10.05 12.77 -6.78
C GLY A 155 -9.40 12.01 -7.96
N TRP A 156 -8.07 11.95 -7.97
CA TRP A 156 -7.26 11.16 -8.92
C TRP A 156 -6.94 9.80 -8.32
N ASP A 157 -7.11 8.73 -9.10
CA ASP A 157 -6.83 7.36 -8.70
C ASP A 157 -5.67 6.77 -9.51
N ILE A 158 -4.87 5.92 -8.88
CA ILE A 158 -3.82 5.13 -9.54
C ILE A 158 -4.40 3.82 -10.07
N TYR A 159 -4.08 3.55 -11.32
CA TYR A 159 -4.39 2.33 -12.05
C TYR A 159 -3.12 1.61 -12.47
N MET A 160 -3.25 0.31 -12.69
CA MET A 160 -2.19 -0.56 -13.19
C MET A 160 -2.70 -1.40 -14.36
N VAL A 161 -1.87 -1.58 -15.38
CA VAL A 161 -2.05 -2.62 -16.41
C VAL A 161 -0.88 -3.58 -16.40
N GLN A 162 -1.20 -4.85 -16.66
CA GLN A 162 -0.23 -5.94 -16.74
C GLN A 162 0.05 -6.26 -18.21
N LYS A 163 1.33 -6.39 -18.56
CA LYS A 163 1.76 -6.83 -19.90
C LYS A 163 1.35 -8.28 -20.12
N LYS A 164 0.92 -8.62 -21.33
CA LYS A 164 0.54 -9.98 -21.73
C LYS A 164 1.64 -10.62 -22.57
N ASP A 165 1.87 -11.92 -22.35
CA ASP A 165 2.83 -12.75 -23.11
C ASP A 165 2.41 -13.04 -24.57
N THR A 166 1.46 -12.30 -25.13
CA THR A 166 0.92 -12.58 -26.46
C THR A 166 1.62 -11.73 -27.52
N VAL A 167 2.52 -12.36 -28.28
CA VAL A 167 3.07 -11.79 -29.53
C VAL A 167 2.16 -12.21 -30.67
N ALA A 168 1.05 -11.51 -30.86
CA ALA A 168 0.27 -11.59 -32.09
C ALA A 168 0.62 -10.38 -32.97
N GLY A 169 1.78 -10.43 -33.64
CA GLY A 169 2.32 -9.35 -34.50
C GLY A 169 3.41 -8.50 -33.83
N ASN A 170 3.79 -7.38 -34.46
CA ASN A 170 4.86 -6.47 -34.02
C ASN A 170 4.45 -5.52 -32.86
N GLY A 171 3.46 -5.87 -32.04
CA GLY A 171 2.88 -5.00 -31.01
C GLY A 171 3.02 -5.52 -29.58
N VAL A 172 2.90 -4.63 -28.59
CA VAL A 172 2.89 -4.97 -27.16
C VAL A 172 1.45 -4.94 -26.65
N PHE A 173 0.98 -6.03 -26.05
CA PHE A 173 -0.38 -6.15 -25.54
C PHE A 173 -0.40 -6.01 -24.02
N TRP A 174 -1.32 -5.20 -23.53
CA TRP A 174 -1.58 -4.97 -22.12
C TRP A 174 -3.00 -5.43 -21.78
N GLY A 175 -3.15 -6.03 -20.60
CA GLY A 175 -4.46 -6.36 -20.04
C GLY A 175 -5.26 -5.11 -19.66
N PRO A 176 -6.49 -5.32 -19.14
CA PRO A 176 -7.35 -4.22 -18.74
C PRO A 176 -6.79 -3.43 -17.56
N PRO A 177 -7.09 -2.12 -17.46
CA PRO A 177 -6.68 -1.30 -16.33
C PRO A 177 -7.40 -1.74 -15.06
N ILE A 178 -6.62 -1.92 -13.99
CA ILE A 178 -7.07 -2.33 -12.66
C ILE A 178 -6.85 -1.14 -11.73
N ARG A 179 -7.94 -0.65 -11.11
CA ARG A 179 -7.86 0.36 -10.05
C ARG A 179 -7.17 -0.26 -8.83
N LEU A 180 -6.14 0.38 -8.30
CA LEU A 180 -5.47 -0.10 -7.09
C LEU A 180 -6.38 -0.01 -5.86
N GLY A 181 -6.13 -0.87 -4.86
CA GLY A 181 -6.96 -1.01 -3.67
C GLY A 181 -6.91 0.17 -2.70
N PRO A 182 -7.70 0.13 -1.61
CA PRO A 182 -7.84 1.23 -0.64
C PRO A 182 -6.57 1.54 0.17
N GLN A 183 -5.56 0.67 0.10
CA GLN A 183 -4.24 0.89 0.69
C GLN A 183 -3.36 1.85 -0.13
N ILE A 184 -3.75 2.11 -1.38
CA ILE A 184 -3.14 3.10 -2.27
C ILE A 184 -4.12 4.25 -2.54
N ASN A 185 -5.29 3.92 -3.08
CA ASN A 185 -6.28 4.90 -3.53
C ASN A 185 -7.24 5.30 -2.40
N THR A 186 -7.44 6.59 -2.24
CA THR A 186 -8.28 7.21 -1.21
C THR A 186 -9.35 8.09 -1.85
N PRO A 187 -10.21 8.76 -1.07
CA PRO A 187 -11.04 9.84 -1.60
C PRO A 187 -10.24 11.12 -1.98
N GLY A 188 -8.93 11.15 -1.76
CA GLY A 188 -8.05 12.24 -2.15
C GLY A 188 -7.51 12.10 -3.57
N ASN A 189 -6.41 12.78 -3.84
CA ASN A 189 -5.68 12.73 -5.10
C ASN A 189 -4.42 11.88 -4.95
N GLU A 190 -4.40 10.73 -5.61
CA GLU A 190 -3.21 9.93 -5.82
C GLU A 190 -2.65 10.16 -7.24
N VAL A 191 -1.45 10.72 -7.32
CA VAL A 191 -0.88 11.28 -8.56
C VAL A 191 0.60 10.94 -8.72
N TYR A 192 1.11 11.13 -9.94
CA TYR A 192 2.52 10.90 -10.31
C TYR A 192 3.09 9.52 -9.93
N PRO A 193 2.39 8.39 -10.21
CA PRO A 193 2.90 7.08 -9.87
C PRO A 193 4.12 6.69 -10.72
N VAL A 194 5.14 6.13 -10.09
CA VAL A 194 6.34 5.60 -10.73
C VAL A 194 6.73 4.29 -10.06
N LEU A 195 6.98 3.26 -10.87
CA LEU A 195 7.57 2.01 -10.38
C LEU A 195 9.09 2.12 -10.27
N SER A 196 9.69 1.48 -9.26
CA SER A 196 11.13 1.22 -9.21
C SER A 196 11.60 0.40 -10.42
N ALA A 197 12.90 0.43 -10.73
CA ALA A 197 13.46 -0.29 -11.88
C ALA A 197 13.15 -1.81 -11.85
N ASP A 198 13.12 -2.41 -10.66
CA ASP A 198 12.77 -3.81 -10.43
C ASP A 198 11.24 -4.08 -10.38
N GLY A 199 10.43 -3.03 -10.44
CA GLY A 199 8.97 -3.08 -10.35
C GLY A 199 8.41 -3.49 -8.98
N ASN A 200 9.23 -3.64 -7.93
CA ASN A 200 8.77 -4.11 -6.63
C ASN A 200 8.34 -2.97 -5.69
N THR A 201 8.60 -1.72 -6.02
CA THR A 201 8.19 -0.55 -5.23
C THR A 201 7.44 0.45 -6.12
N LEU A 202 6.28 0.89 -5.66
CA LEU A 202 5.51 1.98 -6.24
C LEU A 202 5.77 3.24 -5.43
N TYR A 203 6.25 4.29 -6.10
CA TYR A 203 6.34 5.64 -5.55
C TYR A 203 5.21 6.49 -6.12
N PHE A 204 4.59 7.31 -5.30
CA PHE A 204 3.50 8.19 -5.74
C PHE A 204 3.32 9.35 -4.75
N SER A 205 2.45 10.29 -5.11
CA SER A 205 2.07 11.39 -4.24
C SER A 205 0.60 11.32 -3.87
N SER A 206 0.26 11.58 -2.61
CA SER A 206 -1.12 11.60 -2.12
C SER A 206 -1.40 12.79 -1.21
N ASP A 207 -2.61 13.36 -1.30
CA ASP A 207 -3.16 14.32 -0.32
C ASP A 207 -4.30 13.73 0.53
N GLY A 208 -4.65 12.45 0.32
CA GLY A 208 -5.67 11.72 1.07
C GLY A 208 -5.12 10.72 2.10
N LEU A 209 -3.89 10.24 1.92
CA LEU A 209 -3.19 9.40 2.89
C LEU A 209 -2.61 10.21 4.06
N PRO A 210 -2.25 9.56 5.20
CA PRO A 210 -1.68 10.24 6.37
C PRO A 210 -0.42 11.06 6.05
N GLY A 211 -0.62 12.36 5.91
CA GLY A 211 0.42 13.36 5.61
C GLY A 211 0.34 14.58 6.50
N MET A 212 1.22 15.55 6.25
CA MET A 212 1.30 16.81 7.00
C MET A 212 0.75 18.02 6.21
N GLY A 213 0.15 17.76 5.04
CA GLY A 213 -0.56 18.70 4.18
C GLY A 213 0.02 18.77 2.77
N GLY A 214 -0.74 19.31 1.82
CA GLY A 214 -0.40 19.23 0.40
C GLY A 214 -0.32 17.78 -0.08
N LEU A 215 0.28 17.58 -1.26
CA LEU A 215 0.70 16.26 -1.73
C LEU A 215 1.96 15.82 -0.98
N ASN A 216 1.97 14.61 -0.42
CA ASN A 216 3.14 14.01 0.22
C ASN A 216 3.62 12.78 -0.54
N LEU A 217 4.91 12.47 -0.44
CA LEU A 217 5.53 11.33 -1.11
C LEU A 217 5.29 10.05 -0.30
N PHE A 218 4.82 9.01 -0.99
CA PHE A 218 4.58 7.69 -0.44
C PHE A 218 5.31 6.62 -1.25
N SER A 219 5.63 5.52 -0.57
CA SER A 219 6.09 4.29 -1.21
C SER A 219 5.26 3.10 -0.74
N SER A 220 4.96 2.17 -1.64
CA SER A 220 4.34 0.88 -1.31
C SER A 220 5.12 -0.24 -1.98
N ARG A 221 5.23 -1.39 -1.31
CA ARG A 221 5.92 -2.57 -1.81
C ARG A 221 4.93 -3.55 -2.42
N TRP A 222 5.36 -4.22 -3.47
CA TRP A 222 4.59 -5.29 -4.09
C TRP A 222 4.72 -6.57 -3.25
N ASN A 223 3.60 -7.10 -2.78
CA ASN A 223 3.55 -8.40 -2.14
C ASN A 223 3.43 -9.48 -3.24
N LYS A 224 4.34 -10.45 -3.23
CA LYS A 224 4.36 -11.53 -4.23
C LYS A 224 3.50 -12.73 -3.82
N ASP A 225 3.28 -12.90 -2.51
CA ASP A 225 2.49 -14.01 -1.96
C ASP A 225 0.99 -13.73 -2.09
N ILE A 226 0.62 -12.46 -1.89
CA ILE A 226 -0.71 -11.91 -2.19
C ILE A 226 -0.45 -10.86 -3.27
N PRO A 227 -0.79 -11.12 -4.55
CA PRO A 227 -0.41 -10.27 -5.69
C PRO A 227 -1.14 -8.91 -5.66
N ASP A 228 -0.74 -8.07 -4.71
CA ASP A 228 -1.29 -6.77 -4.39
C ASP A 228 -0.21 -5.87 -3.76
N TRP A 229 -0.49 -4.57 -3.66
CA TRP A 229 0.36 -3.60 -3.00
C TRP A 229 0.17 -3.63 -1.48
N GLU A 230 1.25 -3.48 -0.73
CA GLU A 230 1.21 -3.29 0.72
C GLU A 230 0.67 -1.88 1.08
N THR A 231 0.41 -1.65 2.36
CA THR A 231 0.03 -0.32 2.85
C THR A 231 1.08 0.73 2.49
N ALA A 232 0.65 1.83 1.89
CA ALA A 232 1.55 2.91 1.53
C ALA A 232 2.16 3.60 2.76
N GLU A 233 3.47 3.78 2.74
CA GLU A 233 4.25 4.43 3.80
C GLU A 233 4.67 5.82 3.37
N ASN A 234 4.47 6.82 4.24
CA ASN A 234 4.93 8.19 4.00
C ASN A 234 6.46 8.24 4.07
N MET A 235 7.10 8.85 3.08
CA MET A 235 8.57 8.95 2.99
C MET A 235 9.20 9.92 4.01
N GLY A 236 8.38 10.64 4.77
CA GLY A 236 8.81 11.44 5.92
C GLY A 236 9.62 12.69 5.58
N ILE A 237 10.01 13.44 6.60
CA ILE A 237 10.78 14.68 6.44
C ILE A 237 12.25 14.31 6.18
N PRO A 238 12.92 14.94 5.19
CA PRO A 238 12.50 16.13 4.45
C PRO A 238 11.89 15.85 3.07
N LEU A 239 11.67 14.60 2.69
CA LEU A 239 11.12 14.27 1.36
C LEU A 239 9.66 14.73 1.25
N SER A 240 8.84 14.43 2.26
CA SER A 240 7.51 14.98 2.47
C SER A 240 7.56 16.21 3.38
N SER A 241 6.71 17.18 3.10
CA SER A 241 6.62 18.49 3.73
C SER A 241 5.17 18.94 3.87
N THR A 242 4.94 20.14 4.39
CA THR A 242 3.60 20.73 4.49
C THR A 242 3.06 21.30 3.17
N SER A 243 3.85 21.19 2.11
CA SER A 243 3.67 21.71 0.75
C SER A 243 3.40 20.56 -0.23
N ASN A 244 3.41 20.79 -1.54
CA ASN A 244 3.24 19.74 -2.54
C ASN A 244 4.58 19.14 -2.94
N ASP A 245 4.82 17.89 -2.53
CA ASP A 245 5.97 17.07 -2.88
C ASP A 245 5.56 15.97 -3.85
N MET A 246 6.16 16.01 -5.03
CA MET A 246 5.67 15.29 -6.19
C MET A 246 6.78 14.51 -6.89
N LEU A 247 6.37 13.39 -7.48
CA LEU A 247 7.12 12.63 -8.47
C LEU A 247 8.52 12.22 -8.01
N TYR A 248 8.60 11.26 -7.08
CA TYR A 248 9.85 10.64 -6.69
C TYR A 248 10.32 9.62 -7.74
N MET A 249 11.58 9.72 -8.15
CA MET A 249 12.21 8.78 -9.08
C MET A 249 13.62 8.41 -8.63
N LEU A 250 13.80 7.16 -8.24
CA LEU A 250 15.12 6.57 -7.97
C LEU A 250 15.85 6.27 -9.29
N SER A 251 17.14 6.60 -9.37
CA SER A 251 17.99 6.20 -10.49
C SER A 251 18.16 4.69 -10.54
N ASP A 252 18.31 4.12 -11.74
CA ASP A 252 18.36 2.65 -11.89
C ASP A 252 19.60 2.02 -11.23
N ASP A 253 20.64 2.82 -11.03
CA ASP A 253 21.86 2.45 -10.31
C ASP A 253 21.78 2.70 -8.79
N SER A 254 20.63 3.18 -8.30
CA SER A 254 20.37 3.53 -6.91
C SER A 254 21.41 4.48 -6.29
N ARG A 255 22.02 5.37 -7.07
CA ARG A 255 22.98 6.37 -6.56
C ARG A 255 22.33 7.68 -6.15
N TYR A 256 21.23 8.05 -6.80
CA TYR A 256 20.53 9.29 -6.52
C TYR A 256 19.05 9.16 -6.85
N PHE A 257 18.26 10.11 -6.39
CA PHE A 257 16.87 10.23 -6.79
C PHE A 257 16.55 11.69 -7.14
N TYR A 258 15.47 11.84 -7.90
CA TYR A 258 14.86 13.12 -8.18
C TYR A 258 13.48 13.19 -7.53
N PHE A 259 13.10 14.40 -7.12
CA PHE A 259 11.71 14.74 -6.85
C PHE A 259 11.52 16.25 -7.02
N VAL A 260 10.27 16.71 -7.10
CA VAL A 260 9.95 18.14 -7.14
C VAL A 260 9.16 18.55 -5.92
N SER A 261 9.32 19.81 -5.51
CA SER A 261 8.52 20.41 -4.44
C SER A 261 8.18 21.86 -4.75
N ASP A 262 7.01 22.33 -4.32
CA ASP A 262 6.65 23.75 -4.36
C ASP A 262 6.96 24.52 -3.06
N ARG A 263 7.55 23.87 -2.04
CA ARG A 263 7.87 24.47 -0.72
C ARG A 263 8.71 25.75 -0.77
N ALA A 264 9.59 25.86 -1.78
CA ALA A 264 10.49 27.00 -1.98
C ALA A 264 10.40 27.53 -3.43
N ALA A 265 9.30 27.25 -4.12
CA ALA A 265 9.14 27.60 -5.53
C ALA A 265 8.46 28.96 -5.70
N PRO A 266 8.86 29.75 -6.72
CA PRO A 266 8.04 30.86 -7.21
C PRO A 266 6.69 30.36 -7.73
N LYS A 267 5.74 31.29 -7.88
CA LYS A 267 4.44 31.00 -8.49
C LYS A 267 4.60 30.33 -9.87
N ASP A 268 3.73 29.38 -10.17
CA ASP A 268 3.69 28.63 -11.44
C ASP A 268 4.98 27.81 -11.73
N SER A 269 5.77 27.53 -10.70
CA SER A 269 7.02 26.77 -10.79
C SER A 269 7.10 25.72 -9.68
N VAL A 270 8.00 24.77 -9.84
CA VAL A 270 8.44 23.84 -8.80
C VAL A 270 9.96 23.80 -8.74
N VAL A 271 10.52 23.37 -7.62
CA VAL A 271 11.96 23.13 -7.49
C VAL A 271 12.20 21.64 -7.71
N LEU A 272 12.96 21.30 -8.75
CA LEU A 272 13.51 19.96 -8.98
C LEU A 272 14.75 19.78 -8.13
N TYR A 273 14.76 18.75 -7.29
CA TYR A 273 15.89 18.36 -6.46
C TYR A 273 16.53 17.10 -7.00
N LYS A 274 17.86 17.07 -7.04
CA LYS A 274 18.68 15.86 -7.19
C LYS A 274 19.33 15.57 -5.85
N VAL A 275 19.11 14.39 -5.32
CA VAL A 275 19.54 14.03 -3.96
C VAL A 275 20.26 12.69 -4.00
N GLU A 276 21.35 12.58 -3.26
CA GLU A 276 22.07 11.32 -3.10
C GLU A 276 21.17 10.28 -2.41
N PHE A 277 21.16 9.06 -2.95
CA PHE A 277 20.39 7.98 -2.36
C PHE A 277 21.27 7.22 -1.36
N GLU A 278 20.79 7.16 -0.12
CA GLU A 278 21.37 6.30 0.91
C GLU A 278 20.37 5.18 1.20
N SER A 279 20.82 3.93 1.18
CA SER A 279 19.94 2.77 1.38
C SER A 279 19.41 2.67 2.82
N SER A 280 20.16 3.21 3.78
CA SER A 280 19.86 3.14 5.22
C SER A 280 20.21 4.46 5.92
N PRO A 281 19.51 5.57 5.60
CA PRO A 281 19.86 6.88 6.12
C PRO A 281 19.67 6.96 7.64
N VAL A 282 20.60 7.62 8.32
CA VAL A 282 20.51 7.85 9.76
C VAL A 282 19.35 8.77 10.06
N LYS A 283 18.40 8.27 10.85
CA LYS A 283 17.31 9.09 11.38
C LYS A 283 17.76 9.75 12.68
N ILE A 284 17.67 11.08 12.73
CA ILE A 284 17.96 11.88 13.90
C ILE A 284 16.68 12.51 14.44
N ARG A 285 16.64 12.74 15.74
CA ARG A 285 15.60 13.56 16.35
C ARG A 285 16.08 15.02 16.32
N PRO A 286 15.38 15.95 15.64
CA PRO A 286 15.74 17.36 15.68
C PRO A 286 15.72 17.89 17.11
N GLY A 287 16.73 18.65 17.49
CA GLY A 287 16.83 19.31 18.78
C GLY A 287 15.90 20.52 18.91
N SER A 288 15.46 21.10 17.78
CA SER A 288 14.52 22.23 17.76
C SER A 288 13.66 22.28 16.50
N VAL A 289 12.59 23.08 16.54
CA VAL A 289 11.76 23.36 15.35
C VAL A 289 12.54 24.15 14.29
N GLU A 290 13.52 24.97 14.69
CA GLU A 290 14.38 25.68 13.75
C GLU A 290 15.27 24.70 12.97
N GLU A 291 15.89 23.74 13.66
CA GLU A 291 16.67 22.68 13.03
C GLU A 291 15.80 21.84 12.08
N LEU A 292 14.59 21.46 12.52
CA LEU A 292 13.63 20.76 11.67
C LEU A 292 13.30 21.54 10.39
N ARG A 293 13.07 22.86 10.50
CA ARG A 293 12.84 23.74 9.34
C ARG A 293 14.05 23.81 8.42
N GLN A 294 15.27 23.86 8.97
CA GLN A 294 16.50 23.86 8.17
C GLN A 294 16.64 22.55 7.40
N ILE A 295 16.44 21.40 8.05
CA ILE A 295 16.46 20.07 7.40
C ILE A 295 15.38 20.00 6.31
N ALA A 296 14.16 20.43 6.63
CA ALA A 296 13.04 20.45 5.69
C ALA A 296 13.23 21.43 4.52
N SER A 297 14.11 22.42 4.63
CA SER A 297 14.37 23.38 3.55
C SER A 297 15.13 22.79 2.36
N LEU A 298 15.86 21.68 2.57
CA LEU A 298 16.75 21.07 1.57
C LEU A 298 17.68 22.09 0.91
N SER A 299 18.25 22.96 1.74
CA SER A 299 19.24 23.94 1.33
C SER A 299 20.54 23.24 0.93
N LEU A 300 21.22 23.77 -0.10
CA LEU A 300 22.54 23.27 -0.50
C LEU A 300 23.56 23.54 0.63
N PRO A 301 24.53 22.63 0.86
CA PRO A 301 25.64 22.90 1.77
C PRO A 301 26.31 24.22 1.40
N ALA A 302 26.53 25.09 2.38
CA ALA A 302 27.28 26.33 2.14
C ALA A 302 28.69 25.96 1.68
N GLY A 303 29.06 26.33 0.45
CA GLY A 303 30.44 26.19 -0.02
C GLY A 303 31.40 26.96 0.88
N PRO A 304 32.70 26.62 0.90
CA PRO A 304 33.69 27.34 1.69
C PRO A 304 33.92 28.72 1.07
N THR A 305 33.14 29.71 1.48
CA THR A 305 33.34 31.11 1.11
C THR A 305 33.40 32.00 2.35
N GLY A 306 34.63 32.34 2.72
CA GLY A 306 35.03 33.69 3.10
C GLY A 306 34.42 34.26 4.39
N ASN A 307 35.18 34.11 5.47
CA ASN A 307 35.17 35.04 6.60
C ASN A 307 34.96 36.49 6.15
N ASN A 308 33.88 37.12 6.63
CA ASN A 308 33.87 38.55 6.95
C ASN A 308 32.88 38.77 8.08
N GLY A 309 33.41 39.25 9.21
CA GLY A 309 32.82 39.10 10.51
C GLY A 309 31.60 39.99 10.78
N ARG A 310 30.76 39.49 11.70
CA ARG A 310 30.36 40.25 12.89
C ARG A 310 30.01 39.27 13.99
N GLN A 311 30.97 39.08 14.91
CA GLN A 311 30.70 38.55 16.24
C GLN A 311 29.92 39.60 17.04
N THR A 312 28.81 39.18 17.64
CA THR A 312 28.37 39.69 18.94
C THR A 312 27.89 38.51 19.78
N ALA A 313 28.53 38.35 20.93
CA ALA A 313 28.48 37.21 21.83
C ALA A 313 27.26 37.21 22.77
N ASN A 314 26.79 36.02 23.18
CA ASN A 314 26.93 35.48 24.54
C ASN A 314 25.90 34.36 24.85
N GLY A 315 26.40 33.19 25.25
CA GLY A 315 25.68 32.09 25.89
C GLY A 315 26.38 30.75 25.60
N PRO A 316 26.80 29.94 26.60
CA PRO A 316 27.51 28.70 26.34
C PRO A 316 26.50 27.58 26.09
N ASP A 317 26.32 27.18 24.84
CA ASP A 317 25.77 25.86 24.52
C ASP A 317 26.92 24.83 24.60
N PRO A 318 26.72 23.66 25.23
CA PRO A 318 27.69 22.60 25.18
C PRO A 318 27.59 21.94 23.80
N GLU A 319 28.56 22.22 22.91
CA GLU A 319 28.77 21.41 21.72
C GLU A 319 29.10 19.96 22.14
N PRO A 320 28.39 18.93 21.66
CA PRO A 320 28.94 17.60 21.67
C PRO A 320 30.10 17.56 20.65
N PRO A 321 31.26 16.98 21.00
CA PRO A 321 32.43 17.02 20.14
C PRO A 321 32.15 16.27 18.83
N ASP A 322 32.34 16.95 17.70
CA ASP A 322 32.21 16.44 16.32
C ASP A 322 32.86 15.05 16.09
N ALA A 323 33.87 14.70 16.90
CA ALA A 323 34.54 13.40 16.86
C ALA A 323 33.59 12.23 17.18
N VAL A 324 32.63 12.39 18.10
CA VAL A 324 31.68 11.33 18.47
C VAL A 324 30.69 11.09 17.32
N LEU A 325 30.23 12.15 16.66
CA LEU A 325 29.36 12.06 15.48
C LEU A 325 30.08 11.40 14.30
N GLU A 326 31.37 11.69 14.09
CA GLU A 326 32.16 11.08 13.03
C GLU A 326 32.45 9.59 13.30
N GLU A 327 32.77 9.22 14.54
CA GLU A 327 32.95 7.82 14.94
C GLU A 327 31.65 7.02 14.84
N THR A 328 30.51 7.61 15.22
CA THR A 328 29.19 6.99 15.02
C THR A 328 28.85 6.86 13.54
N ARG A 329 29.13 7.86 12.70
CA ARG A 329 28.95 7.76 11.22
C ARG A 329 29.78 6.64 10.62
N GLN A 330 31.04 6.48 11.04
CA GLN A 330 31.92 5.40 10.56
C GLN A 330 31.42 4.02 11.00
N ALA A 331 30.95 3.88 12.25
CA ALA A 331 30.35 2.65 12.74
C ALA A 331 29.05 2.29 11.99
N THR A 332 28.22 3.29 11.66
CA THR A 332 27.01 3.10 10.86
C THR A 332 27.31 2.76 9.40
N ALA A 333 28.30 3.41 8.77
CA ALA A 333 28.73 3.08 7.42
C ALA A 333 29.24 1.64 7.32
N HIS A 334 29.99 1.18 8.33
CA HIS A 334 30.44 -0.21 8.44
C HIS A 334 29.26 -1.18 8.60
N TYR A 335 28.28 -0.86 9.44
CA TYR A 335 27.07 -1.66 9.57
C TYR A 335 26.26 -1.75 8.26
N ALA A 336 26.11 -0.63 7.54
CA ALA A 336 25.45 -0.61 6.24
C ALA A 336 26.22 -1.44 5.19
N GLU A 337 27.55 -1.43 5.21
CA GLU A 337 28.39 -2.29 4.37
C GLU A 337 28.16 -3.78 4.69
N LEU A 338 28.05 -4.14 5.98
CA LEU A 338 27.74 -5.50 6.42
C LEU A 338 26.35 -5.96 5.95
N VAL A 339 25.33 -5.12 6.09
CA VAL A 339 23.97 -5.47 5.62
C VAL A 339 23.92 -5.63 4.09
N ASN A 340 24.60 -4.74 3.35
CA ASN A 340 24.69 -4.83 1.90
C ASN A 340 25.46 -6.09 1.45
N THR A 341 26.55 -6.42 2.13
CA THR A 341 27.30 -7.67 1.86
C THR A 341 26.49 -8.91 2.22
N VAL A 342 25.70 -8.91 3.31
CA VAL A 342 24.76 -10.00 3.61
C VAL A 342 23.75 -10.19 2.46
N ARG A 343 23.18 -9.10 1.93
CA ARG A 343 22.24 -9.19 0.81
C ARG A 343 22.90 -9.76 -0.44
N ASN A 344 24.08 -9.24 -0.82
CA ASN A 344 24.80 -9.69 -2.00
C ASN A 344 25.24 -11.16 -1.87
N LEU A 345 25.75 -11.56 -0.71
CA LEU A 345 26.14 -12.96 -0.43
C LEU A 345 24.92 -13.88 -0.48
N ALA A 346 23.76 -13.47 0.06
CA ALA A 346 22.53 -14.25 -0.01
C ALA A 346 22.03 -14.45 -1.45
N GLU A 347 22.18 -13.44 -2.32
CA GLU A 347 21.87 -13.56 -3.75
C GLU A 347 22.84 -14.50 -4.47
N GLN A 348 24.14 -14.39 -4.19
CA GLN A 348 25.15 -15.30 -4.75
C GLN A 348 24.89 -16.74 -4.33
N VAL A 349 24.62 -16.99 -3.04
CA VAL A 349 24.24 -18.32 -2.52
C VAL A 349 23.04 -18.88 -3.29
N ARG A 350 21.96 -18.09 -3.44
CA ARG A 350 20.75 -18.51 -4.16
C ARG A 350 21.03 -18.83 -5.65
N SER A 351 21.87 -18.03 -6.29
CA SER A 351 22.29 -18.26 -7.69
C SER A 351 23.06 -19.57 -7.83
N HIS A 352 24.02 -19.83 -6.95
CA HIS A 352 24.80 -21.08 -6.96
C HIS A 352 23.94 -22.32 -6.61
N GLU A 353 22.98 -22.20 -5.69
CA GLU A 353 22.02 -23.27 -5.38
C GLU A 353 21.16 -23.63 -6.60
N THR A 354 20.67 -22.63 -7.33
CA THR A 354 19.87 -22.82 -8.55
C THR A 354 20.70 -23.48 -9.66
N LYS A 355 21.96 -23.06 -9.80
CA LYS A 355 22.91 -23.65 -10.75
C LYS A 355 23.21 -25.11 -10.42
N LEU A 356 23.42 -25.44 -9.14
CA LEU A 356 23.65 -26.81 -8.67
C LEU A 356 22.44 -27.71 -8.90
N ASP A 357 21.21 -27.24 -8.65
CA ASP A 357 19.99 -28.01 -8.94
C ASP A 357 19.88 -28.33 -10.44
N SER A 358 20.19 -27.34 -11.30
CA SER A 358 20.21 -27.51 -12.75
C SER A 358 21.28 -28.51 -13.21
N LEU A 359 22.49 -28.43 -12.67
CA LEU A 359 23.59 -29.34 -12.96
C LEU A 359 23.30 -30.78 -12.49
N ARG A 360 22.68 -30.96 -11.32
CA ARG A 360 22.27 -32.28 -10.80
C ARG A 360 21.17 -32.92 -11.64
N LYS A 361 20.19 -32.13 -12.10
CA LYS A 361 19.18 -32.57 -13.07
C LYS A 361 19.83 -33.02 -14.38
N LEU A 362 20.74 -32.22 -14.92
CA LEU A 362 21.48 -32.55 -16.13
C LEU A 362 22.29 -33.84 -15.95
N TYR A 363 23.02 -33.99 -14.84
CA TYR A 363 23.78 -35.20 -14.50
C TYR A 363 22.91 -36.47 -14.52
N GLY A 364 21.67 -36.40 -14.00
CA GLY A 364 20.72 -37.51 -14.01
C GLY A 364 20.20 -37.92 -15.39
N THR A 365 20.32 -37.05 -16.40
CA THR A 365 19.86 -37.30 -17.78
C THR A 365 20.95 -37.83 -18.73
N LEU A 366 22.22 -37.71 -18.34
CA LEU A 366 23.35 -38.06 -19.19
C LEU A 366 23.64 -39.57 -19.17
N SER A 367 23.84 -40.16 -20.34
CA SER A 367 24.09 -41.59 -20.50
C SER A 367 25.58 -41.96 -20.61
N ARG A 368 26.42 -41.09 -21.16
CA ARG A 368 27.87 -41.31 -21.35
C ARG A 368 28.67 -41.02 -20.07
N GLU A 369 29.62 -41.89 -19.73
CA GLU A 369 30.43 -41.77 -18.49
C GLU A 369 31.38 -40.56 -18.49
N GLU A 370 32.00 -40.24 -19.64
CA GLU A 370 32.92 -39.09 -19.75
C GLU A 370 32.18 -37.76 -19.47
N ASP A 371 30.96 -37.60 -19.99
CA ASP A 371 30.13 -36.41 -19.78
C ASP A 371 29.65 -36.33 -18.32
N ARG A 372 29.33 -37.47 -17.69
CA ARG A 372 29.00 -37.52 -16.25
C ARG A 372 30.19 -37.10 -15.39
N LEU A 373 31.40 -37.58 -15.69
CA LEU A 373 32.62 -37.21 -14.96
C LEU A 373 32.92 -35.71 -15.04
N ALA A 374 32.73 -35.10 -16.23
CA ALA A 374 32.90 -33.66 -16.39
C ALA A 374 31.89 -32.86 -15.55
N ILE A 375 30.60 -33.22 -15.61
CA ILE A 375 29.56 -32.55 -14.82
C ILE A 375 29.73 -32.79 -13.32
N ALA A 376 30.16 -33.98 -12.90
CA ALA A 376 30.45 -34.27 -11.49
C ALA A 376 31.57 -33.39 -10.92
N ASN A 377 32.63 -33.13 -11.71
CA ASN A 377 33.68 -32.20 -11.30
C ASN A 377 33.17 -30.77 -11.18
N THR A 378 32.36 -30.30 -12.12
CA THR A 378 31.74 -28.97 -12.04
C THR A 378 30.79 -28.85 -10.84
N ILE A 379 29.99 -29.88 -10.54
CA ILE A 379 29.15 -29.91 -9.34
C ILE A 379 30.01 -29.77 -8.08
N ARG A 380 31.12 -30.51 -7.99
CA ARG A 380 32.02 -30.44 -6.83
C ARG A 380 32.66 -29.07 -6.65
N GLU A 381 33.05 -28.41 -7.74
CA GLU A 381 33.60 -27.04 -7.71
C GLU A 381 32.55 -26.02 -7.26
N GLU A 382 31.34 -26.12 -7.78
CA GLU A 382 30.21 -25.26 -7.39
C GLU A 382 29.78 -25.49 -5.93
N GLU A 383 29.82 -26.73 -5.44
CA GLU A 383 29.56 -27.06 -4.03
C GLU A 383 30.62 -26.46 -3.10
N PHE A 384 31.89 -26.45 -3.52
CA PHE A 384 32.96 -25.83 -2.76
C PHE A 384 32.79 -24.30 -2.66
N VAL A 385 32.45 -23.63 -3.77
CA VAL A 385 32.15 -22.19 -3.77
C VAL A 385 30.92 -21.88 -2.92
N LEU A 386 29.87 -22.71 -3.00
CA LEU A 386 28.67 -22.54 -2.19
C LEU A 386 28.97 -22.64 -0.69
N MET A 387 29.83 -23.57 -0.28
CA MET A 387 30.25 -23.69 1.13
C MET A 387 30.96 -22.42 1.63
N ASP A 388 31.88 -21.86 0.84
CA ASP A 388 32.61 -20.64 1.21
C ASP A 388 31.70 -19.40 1.29
N LEU A 389 30.78 -19.28 0.33
CA LEU A 389 29.75 -18.22 0.33
C LEU A 389 28.80 -18.35 1.53
N GLN A 390 28.35 -19.57 1.86
CA GLN A 390 27.50 -19.80 3.02
C GLN A 390 28.22 -19.52 4.34
N GLN A 391 29.51 -19.85 4.44
CA GLN A 391 30.33 -19.54 5.60
C GLN A 391 30.53 -18.03 5.76
N SER A 392 30.83 -17.33 4.65
CA SER A 392 30.96 -15.88 4.61
C SER A 392 29.65 -15.20 4.99
N LEU A 393 28.53 -15.65 4.45
CA LEU A 393 27.19 -15.15 4.79
C LEU A 393 26.87 -15.31 6.27
N ARG A 394 27.17 -16.48 6.86
CA ARG A 394 26.98 -16.71 8.29
C ARG A 394 27.83 -15.76 9.12
N HIS A 395 29.10 -15.61 8.77
CA HIS A 395 30.02 -14.74 9.50
C HIS A 395 29.57 -13.27 9.46
N THR A 396 29.30 -12.73 8.26
CA THR A 396 28.83 -11.35 8.08
C THR A 396 27.48 -11.12 8.77
N ARG A 397 26.58 -12.11 8.75
CA ARG A 397 25.28 -12.01 9.44
C ARG A 397 25.44 -11.99 10.96
N THR A 398 26.33 -12.81 11.52
CA THR A 398 26.65 -12.76 12.96
C THR A 398 27.27 -11.43 13.35
N SER A 399 28.15 -10.87 12.53
CA SER A 399 28.73 -9.54 12.74
C SER A 399 27.67 -8.43 12.73
N ALA A 400 26.76 -8.45 11.75
CA ALA A 400 25.64 -7.50 11.68
C ALA A 400 24.71 -7.63 12.90
N GLN A 401 24.35 -8.87 13.27
CA GLN A 401 23.42 -9.15 14.36
C GLN A 401 24.01 -8.77 15.73
N THR A 402 25.32 -8.93 15.91
CA THR A 402 26.01 -8.45 17.12
C THR A 402 25.89 -6.93 17.25
N ILE A 403 25.95 -6.19 16.14
CA ILE A 403 25.76 -4.73 16.11
C ILE A 403 24.30 -4.35 16.41
N GLU A 404 23.33 -5.09 15.85
CA GLU A 404 21.90 -4.91 16.13
C GLU A 404 21.58 -5.13 17.62
N ASP A 405 22.09 -6.20 18.22
CA ASP A 405 21.89 -6.53 19.64
C ASP A 405 22.50 -5.45 20.57
N MET A 406 23.64 -4.87 20.17
CA MET A 406 24.24 -3.73 20.88
C MET A 406 23.40 -2.45 20.75
N PHE A 407 22.82 -2.19 19.57
CA PHE A 407 21.93 -1.04 19.36
C PHE A 407 20.65 -1.15 20.20
N LEU A 408 20.03 -2.33 20.24
CA LEU A 408 18.82 -2.59 21.02
C LEU A 408 19.05 -2.45 22.54
N SER A 409 20.27 -2.68 23.02
CA SER A 409 20.60 -2.59 24.45
C SER A 409 21.04 -1.20 24.93
N THR A 410 21.61 -0.36 24.05
CA THR A 410 22.23 0.92 24.46
C THR A 410 21.63 2.17 23.80
N GLY A 411 20.75 2.02 22.80
CA GLY A 411 20.03 3.13 22.16
C GLY A 411 20.89 4.07 21.30
N VAL A 412 22.21 3.84 21.25
CA VAL A 412 23.20 4.52 20.40
C VAL A 412 24.24 3.48 20.00
N LEU A 413 24.70 3.46 18.74
CA LEU A 413 25.83 2.63 18.34
C LEU A 413 27.11 3.19 18.98
N PRO A 414 27.79 2.49 19.92
CA PRO A 414 29.07 2.94 20.43
C PRO A 414 30.13 2.84 19.32
N PRO A 415 31.15 3.71 19.31
CA PRO A 415 32.30 3.55 18.42
C PRO A 415 32.89 2.16 18.58
N VAL A 416 33.05 1.43 17.48
CA VAL A 416 33.81 0.17 17.50
C VAL A 416 35.26 0.54 17.82
N ALA A 417 35.79 0.02 18.93
CA ALA A 417 37.21 0.16 19.24
C ALA A 417 38.04 -0.32 18.04
N ALA A 418 38.87 0.58 17.52
CA ALA A 418 39.56 0.41 16.25
C ALA A 418 40.32 -0.92 16.15
N ALA A 419 39.81 -1.86 15.37
CA ALA A 419 40.65 -2.81 14.66
C ALA A 419 41.07 -2.11 13.36
N SER A 420 42.35 -1.74 13.26
CA SER A 420 42.89 -1.01 12.11
C SER A 420 42.56 -1.75 10.80
N PRO A 421 41.85 -1.12 9.85
CA PRO A 421 41.65 -1.71 8.55
C PRO A 421 42.98 -1.69 7.77
N PRO A 422 43.23 -2.67 6.88
CA PRO A 422 44.38 -2.63 6.00
C PRO A 422 44.26 -1.40 5.10
N VAL A 423 45.33 -0.61 5.07
CA VAL A 423 45.48 0.57 4.20
C VAL A 423 45.16 0.19 2.76
N ARG A 424 44.03 0.68 2.23
CA ARG A 424 43.81 0.81 0.79
C ARG A 424 43.93 2.29 0.41
N ALA A 425 44.67 2.50 -0.67
CA ALA A 425 45.20 3.79 -1.10
C ALA A 425 44.11 4.86 -1.28
N ASN A 426 44.42 6.06 -0.79
CA ASN A 426 43.71 7.30 -1.10
C ASN A 426 43.62 7.48 -2.62
N GLU A 427 42.42 7.28 -3.19
CA GLU A 427 42.03 7.99 -4.39
C GLU A 427 41.43 9.33 -3.97
N THR A 428 42.22 10.38 -4.15
CA THR A 428 41.83 11.77 -4.01
C THR A 428 40.64 12.05 -4.93
N ARG A 429 39.43 12.17 -4.37
CA ARG A 429 38.24 12.68 -5.08
C ARG A 429 38.39 14.19 -5.31
N THR A 430 39.23 14.56 -6.27
CA THR A 430 39.22 15.87 -6.91
C THR A 430 38.23 15.82 -8.08
N GLY A 431 36.95 15.94 -7.78
CA GLY A 431 35.91 16.17 -8.78
C GLY A 431 35.18 17.45 -8.43
N THR A 432 35.56 18.57 -9.03
CA THR A 432 34.72 19.77 -9.09
C THR A 432 33.33 19.37 -9.62
N GLU A 433 32.31 19.44 -8.76
CA GLU A 433 30.92 19.16 -9.13
C GLU A 433 30.51 20.06 -10.31
N ALA A 434 30.21 19.45 -11.45
CA ALA A 434 29.63 20.16 -12.57
C ALA A 434 28.26 20.74 -12.13
N PRO A 435 27.93 21.99 -12.50
CA PRO A 435 26.68 22.59 -12.09
C PRO A 435 25.47 21.81 -12.64
N PHE A 436 24.50 21.53 -11.76
CA PHE A 436 23.28 20.80 -12.09
C PHE A 436 22.42 21.56 -13.11
N HIS A 437 22.45 21.10 -14.36
CA HIS A 437 21.74 21.70 -15.50
C HIS A 437 20.85 20.65 -16.21
N PRO A 438 19.69 20.30 -15.63
CA PRO A 438 18.77 19.35 -16.26
C PRO A 438 18.27 19.92 -17.60
N ALA A 439 18.31 19.10 -18.65
CA ALA A 439 17.77 19.43 -19.96
C ALA A 439 16.32 18.96 -20.07
N ARG A 440 15.47 19.76 -20.73
CA ARG A 440 14.08 19.38 -21.01
C ARG A 440 14.04 18.28 -22.07
N GLN A 441 13.47 17.15 -21.73
CA GLN A 441 13.23 16.00 -22.60
C GLN A 441 11.93 16.19 -23.41
N ALA A 442 11.73 15.30 -24.39
CA ALA A 442 10.49 15.21 -25.16
C ALA A 442 9.64 14.03 -24.66
N TYR A 443 8.32 14.13 -24.80
CA TYR A 443 7.45 12.97 -24.64
C TYR A 443 7.67 11.99 -25.79
N MET A 444 7.59 10.70 -25.48
CA MET A 444 7.43 9.64 -26.46
C MET A 444 5.95 9.31 -26.69
N TYR A 445 5.67 8.70 -27.83
CA TYR A 445 4.38 8.06 -28.12
C TYR A 445 4.52 6.55 -27.93
N LEU A 446 3.52 5.93 -27.28
CA LEU A 446 3.44 4.48 -27.11
C LEU A 446 2.79 3.82 -28.34
N ASP A 447 3.33 4.08 -29.53
CA ASP A 447 2.85 3.47 -30.77
C ASP A 447 3.07 1.95 -30.76
N GLY A 448 2.06 1.20 -31.22
CA GLY A 448 2.11 -0.27 -31.23
C GLY A 448 1.83 -0.92 -29.87
N HIS A 449 1.40 -0.15 -28.86
CA HIS A 449 0.87 -0.67 -27.61
C HIS A 449 -0.67 -0.77 -27.66
N PHE A 450 -1.21 -1.94 -27.32
CA PHE A 450 -2.65 -2.23 -27.36
C PHE A 450 -3.15 -2.55 -25.96
N PHE A 451 -4.29 -1.99 -25.57
CA PHE A 451 -4.86 -2.13 -24.24
C PHE A 451 -6.24 -2.78 -24.34
N GLU A 452 -6.44 -3.87 -23.62
CA GLU A 452 -7.74 -4.54 -23.58
C GLU A 452 -8.75 -3.76 -22.74
N PRO A 453 -10.03 -3.69 -23.16
CA PRO A 453 -11.07 -3.12 -22.32
C PRO A 453 -11.35 -4.00 -21.10
N PRO A 454 -11.73 -3.43 -19.94
CA PRO A 454 -12.18 -4.22 -18.81
C PRO A 454 -13.42 -5.01 -19.20
N VAL A 455 -13.50 -6.26 -18.75
CA VAL A 455 -14.72 -7.06 -18.89
C VAL A 455 -15.84 -6.32 -18.15
N PRO A 456 -17.01 -6.08 -18.75
CA PRO A 456 -18.10 -5.38 -18.08
C PRO A 456 -18.39 -6.05 -16.74
N VAL A 457 -18.26 -5.30 -15.64
CA VAL A 457 -18.65 -5.79 -14.32
C VAL A 457 -20.15 -6.03 -14.39
N VAL A 458 -20.55 -7.30 -14.39
CA VAL A 458 -21.96 -7.65 -14.30
C VAL A 458 -22.43 -7.17 -12.92
N PRO A 459 -23.44 -6.28 -12.83
CA PRO A 459 -23.90 -5.73 -11.55
C PRO A 459 -24.20 -6.88 -10.57
N PRO A 460 -24.05 -6.68 -9.24
CA PRO A 460 -24.21 -7.75 -8.25
C PRO A 460 -25.54 -8.46 -8.50
N VAL A 461 -25.46 -9.64 -9.13
CA VAL A 461 -26.65 -10.31 -9.60
C VAL A 461 -27.30 -10.92 -8.38
N ASN A 462 -28.57 -10.60 -8.15
CA ASN A 462 -29.33 -11.27 -7.11
C ASN A 462 -29.38 -12.77 -7.42
N LEU A 463 -28.62 -13.57 -6.67
CA LEU A 463 -28.49 -15.01 -6.88
C LEU A 463 -29.64 -15.83 -6.25
N ALA A 464 -30.55 -15.18 -5.52
CA ALA A 464 -31.68 -15.86 -4.89
C ALA A 464 -32.66 -16.40 -5.93
N PHE A 465 -33.02 -17.67 -5.82
CA PHE A 465 -33.97 -18.31 -6.70
C PHE A 465 -35.36 -17.67 -6.59
N ARG A 466 -35.95 -17.35 -7.74
CA ARG A 466 -37.26 -16.72 -7.87
C ARG A 466 -37.89 -17.00 -9.23
N ILE A 467 -39.19 -16.75 -9.31
CA ILE A 467 -39.94 -16.74 -10.56
C ILE A 467 -40.29 -15.28 -10.86
N GLU A 468 -39.81 -14.79 -12.00
CA GLU A 468 -40.01 -13.44 -12.52
C GLU A 468 -40.88 -13.48 -13.79
N GLU A 469 -41.29 -12.30 -14.27
CA GLU A 469 -41.99 -12.17 -15.55
C GLU A 469 -41.09 -12.57 -16.74
N GLU A 470 -39.79 -12.27 -16.64
CA GLU A 470 -38.77 -12.63 -17.61
C GLU A 470 -37.54 -13.20 -16.89
N SER A 471 -36.94 -14.26 -17.46
CA SER A 471 -35.76 -14.90 -16.86
C SER A 471 -34.50 -14.06 -16.99
N VAL A 472 -33.71 -13.99 -15.92
CA VAL A 472 -32.39 -13.34 -15.92
C VAL A 472 -31.30 -14.39 -16.09
N ILE A 473 -30.53 -14.28 -17.18
CA ILE A 473 -29.35 -15.12 -17.43
C ILE A 473 -28.12 -14.47 -16.78
N VAL A 474 -27.35 -15.29 -16.07
CA VAL A 474 -26.14 -14.88 -15.33
C VAL A 474 -24.93 -15.62 -15.88
N PRO A 475 -23.77 -14.97 -16.04
CA PRO A 475 -22.52 -15.66 -16.38
C PRO A 475 -22.19 -16.75 -15.35
N TRP A 476 -21.48 -17.80 -15.78
CA TRP A 476 -21.05 -18.90 -14.93
C TRP A 476 -19.89 -18.54 -13.97
N GLU A 477 -19.59 -17.25 -13.80
CA GLU A 477 -18.43 -16.78 -13.04
C GLU A 477 -18.79 -16.62 -11.55
N ASN A 478 -17.91 -17.07 -10.65
CA ASN A 478 -18.07 -17.19 -9.18
C ASN A 478 -18.77 -18.46 -8.68
N GLU A 479 -18.12 -19.63 -8.85
CA GLU A 479 -18.52 -20.84 -8.12
C GLU A 479 -18.08 -20.77 -6.65
N PRO A 480 -18.99 -21.01 -5.68
CA PRO A 480 -18.61 -21.01 -4.27
C PRO A 480 -17.69 -22.20 -3.96
N MET A 481 -16.66 -21.94 -3.16
CA MET A 481 -15.85 -23.01 -2.58
C MET A 481 -16.65 -23.68 -1.46
N GLY A 482 -17.01 -24.95 -1.62
CA GLY A 482 -17.88 -25.68 -0.68
C GLY A 482 -18.85 -26.60 -1.40
N LEU A 483 -19.78 -27.18 -0.63
CA LEU A 483 -20.93 -27.93 -1.12
C LEU A 483 -22.03 -26.95 -1.52
N TYR A 484 -22.51 -27.08 -2.74
CA TYR A 484 -23.69 -26.36 -3.21
C TYR A 484 -24.50 -27.22 -4.18
N TYR A 485 -25.77 -26.86 -4.33
CA TYR A 485 -26.72 -27.51 -5.21
C TYR A 485 -27.25 -26.50 -6.23
N ARG A 486 -27.58 -27.00 -7.43
CA ARG A 486 -28.28 -26.25 -8.48
C ARG A 486 -29.35 -27.13 -9.11
N ILE A 487 -30.29 -26.52 -9.83
CA ILE A 487 -31.30 -27.26 -10.58
C ILE A 487 -30.90 -27.25 -12.05
N GLN A 488 -30.55 -28.41 -12.62
CA GLN A 488 -30.39 -28.54 -14.06
C GLN A 488 -31.77 -28.51 -14.69
N LEU A 489 -32.02 -27.54 -15.57
CA LEU A 489 -33.30 -27.35 -16.25
C LEU A 489 -33.42 -28.29 -17.46
N PHE A 490 -32.49 -28.18 -18.40
CA PHE A 490 -32.41 -28.98 -19.62
C PHE A 490 -31.08 -28.77 -20.35
N THR A 491 -30.82 -29.63 -21.34
CA THR A 491 -29.65 -29.54 -22.22
C THR A 491 -30.10 -29.48 -23.68
N VAL A 492 -29.64 -28.49 -24.43
CA VAL A 492 -30.06 -28.21 -25.82
C VAL A 492 -28.86 -27.98 -26.73
N THR A 493 -28.99 -28.27 -28.02
CA THR A 493 -27.92 -28.07 -29.03
C THR A 493 -27.89 -26.64 -29.60
N ARG A 494 -28.95 -25.87 -29.37
CA ARG A 494 -29.06 -24.46 -29.74
C ARG A 494 -29.41 -23.65 -28.50
N LYS A 495 -28.96 -22.41 -28.44
CA LYS A 495 -29.22 -21.50 -27.32
C LYS A 495 -30.73 -21.35 -27.08
N ALA A 496 -31.16 -21.47 -25.83
CA ALA A 496 -32.56 -21.32 -25.45
C ALA A 496 -32.98 -19.84 -25.47
N SER A 497 -34.23 -19.57 -25.85
CA SER A 497 -34.82 -18.24 -25.72
C SER A 497 -35.33 -17.99 -24.30
N LEU A 498 -35.47 -16.72 -23.91
CA LEU A 498 -35.94 -16.34 -22.56
C LEU A 498 -37.33 -16.94 -22.25
N ASN A 499 -38.22 -17.03 -23.24
CA ASN A 499 -39.54 -17.68 -23.09
C ASN A 499 -39.46 -19.19 -22.74
N GLN A 500 -38.36 -19.86 -23.09
CA GLN A 500 -38.13 -21.27 -22.75
C GLN A 500 -37.61 -21.46 -21.32
N LEU A 501 -37.10 -20.40 -20.69
CA LEU A 501 -36.64 -20.39 -19.30
C LEU A 501 -37.77 -20.16 -18.29
N LYS A 502 -38.98 -19.83 -18.76
CA LYS A 502 -40.24 -19.81 -17.97
C LYS A 502 -40.18 -18.92 -16.73
N GLY A 503 -39.51 -17.77 -16.83
CA GLY A 503 -39.41 -16.81 -15.74
C GLY A 503 -38.53 -17.28 -14.58
N ILE A 504 -37.85 -18.43 -14.70
CA ILE A 504 -36.92 -18.90 -13.68
C ILE A 504 -35.71 -17.98 -13.64
N SER A 505 -35.33 -17.52 -12.46
CA SER A 505 -34.20 -16.62 -12.23
C SER A 505 -33.49 -16.94 -10.91
N PRO A 506 -32.15 -16.80 -10.81
CA PRO A 506 -31.22 -16.65 -11.92
C PRO A 506 -31.06 -17.97 -12.71
N VAL A 507 -30.74 -17.85 -14.00
CA VAL A 507 -30.36 -18.99 -14.86
C VAL A 507 -28.90 -18.86 -15.28
N PHE A 508 -28.13 -19.93 -15.08
CA PHE A 508 -26.75 -20.03 -15.53
C PHE A 508 -26.66 -20.83 -16.83
N GLU A 509 -26.01 -20.25 -17.83
CA GLU A 509 -25.78 -20.88 -19.13
C GLU A 509 -24.34 -21.42 -19.22
N VAL A 510 -24.19 -22.73 -19.44
CA VAL A 510 -22.88 -23.37 -19.62
C VAL A 510 -22.79 -24.03 -20.98
N ARG A 511 -21.72 -23.78 -21.70
CA ARG A 511 -21.42 -24.48 -22.96
C ARG A 511 -20.50 -25.66 -22.68
N VAL A 512 -21.01 -26.88 -22.90
CA VAL A 512 -20.24 -28.13 -22.79
C VAL A 512 -20.18 -28.78 -24.17
N ALA A 513 -18.99 -28.76 -24.78
CA ALA A 513 -18.78 -29.15 -26.17
C ALA A 513 -19.74 -28.43 -27.15
N ASN A 514 -20.62 -29.17 -27.84
CA ASN A 514 -21.59 -28.63 -28.79
C ASN A 514 -23.02 -28.50 -28.22
N ARG A 515 -23.15 -28.40 -26.89
CA ARG A 515 -24.44 -28.28 -26.20
C ARG A 515 -24.42 -27.17 -25.15
N TYR A 516 -25.58 -26.60 -24.92
CA TYR A 516 -25.87 -25.65 -23.84
C TYR A 516 -26.59 -26.38 -22.72
N VAL A 517 -26.12 -26.22 -21.49
CA VAL A 517 -26.75 -26.72 -20.27
C VAL A 517 -27.20 -25.51 -19.45
N TYR A 518 -28.47 -25.53 -19.05
CA TYR A 518 -29.06 -24.46 -18.25
C TYR A 518 -29.27 -24.93 -16.81
N TYR A 519 -28.77 -24.15 -15.87
CA TYR A 519 -28.95 -24.37 -14.43
C TYR A 519 -29.74 -23.22 -13.82
N ALA A 520 -30.48 -23.47 -12.75
CA ALA A 520 -31.23 -22.46 -12.02
C ALA A 520 -30.88 -22.44 -10.54
N GLY A 521 -30.76 -21.22 -10.00
CA GLY A 521 -30.49 -20.95 -8.60
C GLY A 521 -29.13 -21.46 -8.10
N GLN A 522 -28.84 -21.16 -6.84
CA GLN A 522 -27.71 -21.68 -6.08
C GLN A 522 -28.16 -21.89 -4.63
N PHE A 523 -28.04 -23.11 -4.14
CA PHE A 523 -28.58 -23.52 -2.83
C PHE A 523 -27.48 -24.18 -2.00
N TYR A 524 -27.43 -23.90 -0.71
CA TYR A 524 -26.40 -24.44 0.19
C TYR A 524 -26.86 -25.69 0.95
N ASN A 525 -28.14 -26.05 0.85
CA ASN A 525 -28.70 -27.27 1.41
C ASN A 525 -29.66 -27.95 0.43
N TYR A 526 -29.84 -29.25 0.60
CA TYR A 526 -30.68 -30.05 -0.30
C TYR A 526 -32.16 -29.68 -0.19
N ALA A 527 -32.63 -29.28 1.01
CA ALA A 527 -34.04 -28.98 1.26
C ALA A 527 -34.52 -27.79 0.40
N GLU A 528 -33.76 -26.71 0.33
CA GLU A 528 -34.03 -25.55 -0.51
C GLU A 528 -33.98 -25.89 -2.00
N ALA A 529 -32.97 -26.64 -2.44
CA ALA A 529 -32.85 -27.07 -3.83
C ALA A 529 -34.05 -27.94 -4.25
N SER A 530 -34.52 -28.81 -3.35
CA SER A 530 -35.70 -29.65 -3.57
C SER A 530 -37.00 -28.83 -3.63
N ALA A 531 -37.14 -27.81 -2.79
CA ALA A 531 -38.29 -26.91 -2.80
C ALA A 531 -38.33 -26.08 -4.10
N ALA A 532 -37.19 -25.56 -4.53
CA ALA A 532 -37.06 -24.84 -5.79
C ALA A 532 -37.28 -25.76 -7.01
N LEU A 533 -36.84 -27.02 -6.97
CA LEU A 533 -37.14 -28.00 -8.02
C LEU A 533 -38.66 -28.20 -8.20
N ALA A 534 -39.42 -28.25 -7.10
CA ALA A 534 -40.88 -28.34 -7.17
C ALA A 534 -41.51 -27.09 -7.81
N ALA A 535 -40.93 -25.90 -7.61
CA ALA A 535 -41.34 -24.68 -8.30
C ALA A 535 -41.00 -24.74 -9.80
N VAL A 536 -39.79 -25.14 -10.17
CA VAL A 536 -39.35 -25.30 -11.58
C VAL A 536 -40.25 -26.27 -12.34
N ARG A 537 -40.61 -27.41 -11.74
CA ARG A 537 -41.51 -28.40 -12.37
C ARG A 537 -42.92 -27.85 -12.58
N ARG A 538 -43.43 -27.04 -11.64
CA ARG A 538 -44.72 -26.35 -11.79
C ARG A 538 -44.71 -25.31 -12.91
N GLN A 539 -43.55 -24.71 -13.21
CA GLN A 539 -43.37 -23.82 -14.37
C GLN A 539 -43.26 -24.55 -15.72
N GLY A 540 -43.38 -25.89 -15.73
CA GLY A 540 -43.47 -26.71 -16.94
C GLY A 540 -42.16 -27.38 -17.35
N ILE A 541 -41.07 -27.23 -16.59
CA ILE A 541 -39.81 -27.94 -16.84
C ILE A 541 -39.80 -29.23 -16.02
N THR A 542 -40.53 -30.23 -16.51
CA THR A 542 -40.75 -31.50 -15.81
C THR A 542 -39.49 -32.36 -15.69
N GLY A 543 -38.57 -32.25 -16.65
CA GLY A 543 -37.29 -32.97 -16.69
C GLY A 543 -36.19 -32.40 -15.78
N ALA A 544 -36.48 -31.34 -15.01
CA ALA A 544 -35.51 -30.73 -14.12
C ALA A 544 -35.07 -31.69 -13.00
N LEU A 545 -33.80 -31.58 -12.61
CA LEU A 545 -33.18 -32.39 -11.56
C LEU A 545 -32.19 -31.57 -10.72
N VAL A 546 -32.02 -31.96 -9.46
CA VAL A 546 -30.99 -31.37 -8.58
C VAL A 546 -29.64 -31.99 -8.91
N VAL A 547 -28.63 -31.13 -9.06
CA VAL A 547 -27.22 -31.50 -9.17
C VAL A 547 -26.45 -30.96 -7.97
N ALA A 548 -25.39 -31.66 -7.57
CA ALA A 548 -24.54 -31.27 -6.45
C ALA A 548 -23.10 -31.04 -6.93
N TYR A 549 -22.44 -30.07 -6.32
CA TYR A 549 -21.04 -29.74 -6.57
C TYR A 549 -20.32 -29.58 -5.23
N TYR A 550 -19.07 -30.02 -5.18
CA TYR A 550 -18.17 -29.83 -4.06
C TYR A 550 -16.80 -29.41 -4.58
N GLN A 551 -16.26 -28.29 -4.07
CA GLN A 551 -14.99 -27.71 -4.55
C GLN A 551 -14.96 -27.49 -6.07
N GLY A 552 -16.07 -26.99 -6.63
CA GLY A 552 -16.25 -26.78 -8.06
C GLY A 552 -16.27 -28.05 -8.92
N LYS A 553 -16.31 -29.24 -8.30
CA LYS A 553 -16.41 -30.52 -9.00
C LYS A 553 -17.79 -31.13 -8.79
N SER A 554 -18.38 -31.66 -9.86
CA SER A 554 -19.66 -32.36 -9.76
C SER A 554 -19.52 -33.60 -8.88
N VAL A 555 -20.45 -33.75 -7.92
CA VAL A 555 -20.56 -34.91 -7.04
C VAL A 555 -21.98 -35.47 -7.12
N SER A 556 -22.17 -36.72 -6.66
CA SER A 556 -23.52 -37.28 -6.58
C SER A 556 -24.34 -36.53 -5.51
N VAL A 557 -25.64 -36.36 -5.75
CA VAL A 557 -26.55 -35.77 -4.75
C VAL A 557 -26.54 -36.55 -3.44
N GLN A 558 -26.37 -37.87 -3.51
CA GLN A 558 -26.23 -38.72 -2.31
C GLN A 558 -24.97 -38.37 -1.52
N GLU A 559 -23.85 -38.13 -2.18
CA GLU A 559 -22.60 -37.70 -1.55
C GLU A 559 -22.72 -36.30 -0.95
N GLY A 560 -23.35 -35.36 -1.67
CA GLY A 560 -23.66 -34.03 -1.15
C GLY A 560 -24.48 -34.09 0.14
N ARG A 561 -25.56 -34.89 0.15
CA ARG A 561 -26.41 -35.05 1.35
C ARG A 561 -25.69 -35.75 2.51
N ARG A 562 -24.76 -36.67 2.23
CA ARG A 562 -23.91 -37.29 3.27
C ARG A 562 -22.99 -36.27 3.92
N ARG A 563 -22.42 -35.37 3.11
CA ARG A 563 -21.57 -34.26 3.57
C ARG A 563 -22.36 -33.24 4.38
N GLU A 564 -23.56 -32.88 3.91
CA GLU A 564 -24.51 -32.03 4.65
C GLU A 564 -24.86 -32.62 6.02
N ALA A 565 -25.18 -33.92 6.08
CA ALA A 565 -25.49 -34.62 7.34
C ALA A 565 -24.29 -34.72 8.31
N ARG A 566 -23.06 -34.51 7.83
CA ARG A 566 -21.81 -34.54 8.61
C ARG A 566 -21.26 -33.14 8.90
N ASN A 567 -21.97 -32.07 8.54
CA ASN A 567 -21.47 -30.68 8.55
C ASN A 567 -20.14 -30.51 7.79
N GLN A 568 -19.94 -31.27 6.71
CA GLN A 568 -18.76 -31.22 5.83
C GLN A 568 -19.06 -30.45 4.55
N THR A 569 -19.70 -29.28 4.67
CA THR A 569 -20.18 -28.46 3.54
C THR A 569 -19.19 -27.38 3.12
N ALA A 570 -18.21 -27.03 3.95
CA ALA A 570 -17.16 -26.07 3.62
C ALA A 570 -15.97 -26.73 2.87
N PRO A 571 -15.05 -25.94 2.29
CA PRO A 571 -13.76 -26.42 1.81
C PRO A 571 -12.99 -27.17 2.89
N GLU A 572 -12.64 -28.43 2.60
CA GLU A 572 -11.67 -29.18 3.38
C GLU A 572 -10.32 -28.47 3.27
N GLY A 573 -9.96 -27.68 4.29
CA GLY A 573 -8.68 -26.97 4.33
C GLY A 573 -8.56 -25.70 5.17
N ILE A 574 -9.63 -25.17 5.78
CA ILE A 574 -9.48 -24.05 6.72
C ILE A 574 -10.00 -24.44 8.11
N THR A 575 -9.15 -25.12 8.87
CA THR A 575 -9.32 -25.21 10.32
C THR A 575 -8.76 -23.92 10.91
N ALA A 576 -9.64 -22.98 11.24
CA ALA A 576 -9.26 -21.81 12.02
C ALA A 576 -9.33 -22.18 13.51
N PHE A 577 -8.47 -21.57 14.32
CA PHE A 577 -8.51 -21.73 15.77
C PHE A 577 -8.87 -20.38 16.39
N GLN A 578 -9.77 -20.37 17.36
CA GLN A 578 -10.11 -19.17 18.13
C GLN A 578 -9.83 -19.42 19.61
N VAL A 579 -9.47 -18.36 20.34
CA VAL A 579 -9.29 -18.41 21.78
C VAL A 579 -10.56 -17.89 22.45
N TYR A 580 -11.30 -18.77 23.12
CA TYR A 580 -12.49 -18.44 23.90
C TYR A 580 -12.12 -17.87 25.26
N LEU A 581 -12.74 -16.74 25.65
CA LEU A 581 -12.38 -16.01 26.86
C LEU A 581 -13.11 -16.46 28.14
N GLY A 582 -14.12 -17.33 28.04
CA GLY A 582 -14.76 -17.94 29.22
C GLY A 582 -15.55 -16.98 30.11
N SER A 583 -15.95 -15.81 29.59
CA SER A 583 -16.67 -14.76 30.34
C SER A 583 -17.73 -14.09 29.47
N ASN A 584 -18.82 -13.64 30.09
CA ASN A 584 -19.90 -12.86 29.46
C ASN A 584 -19.63 -11.35 29.40
N ASP A 585 -18.50 -10.91 29.95
CA ASP A 585 -18.02 -9.52 29.93
C ASP A 585 -16.51 -9.47 29.70
N ILE A 586 -16.00 -8.37 29.12
CA ILE A 586 -14.57 -8.12 28.92
C ILE A 586 -13.98 -7.47 30.18
N PRO A 587 -13.07 -8.13 30.91
CA PRO A 587 -12.42 -7.54 32.08
C PRO A 587 -11.57 -6.31 31.73
N SER A 588 -11.53 -5.32 32.62
CA SER A 588 -10.73 -4.10 32.44
C SER A 588 -9.24 -4.45 32.29
N GLY A 589 -8.62 -3.93 31.22
CA GLY A 589 -7.21 -4.19 30.88
C GLY A 589 -6.97 -5.37 29.95
N LEU A 590 -7.96 -6.26 29.72
CA LEU A 590 -7.81 -7.40 28.82
C LEU A 590 -7.62 -6.94 27.36
N VAL A 591 -8.32 -5.88 26.92
CA VAL A 591 -8.17 -5.34 25.55
C VAL A 591 -6.74 -4.86 25.29
N SER A 592 -6.16 -4.12 26.23
CA SER A 592 -4.77 -3.65 26.14
C SER A 592 -3.78 -4.81 26.11
N LEU A 593 -4.01 -5.84 26.94
CA LEU A 593 -3.16 -7.03 27.00
C LEU A 593 -3.27 -7.88 25.74
N VAL A 594 -4.46 -8.03 25.15
CA VAL A 594 -4.66 -8.75 23.89
C VAL A 594 -3.94 -8.04 22.75
N ASN A 595 -4.04 -6.71 22.66
CA ASN A 595 -3.33 -5.91 21.67
C ASN A 595 -1.80 -5.94 21.84
N GLU A 596 -1.30 -6.22 23.05
CA GLU A 596 0.13 -6.43 23.32
C GLU A 596 0.60 -7.82 22.89
N LEU A 597 -0.23 -8.85 23.09
CA LEU A 597 0.14 -10.26 22.87
C LEU A 597 -0.16 -10.76 21.45
N THR A 598 -1.06 -10.11 20.72
CA THR A 598 -1.47 -10.53 19.37
C THR A 598 -2.01 -9.37 18.54
N ASP A 599 -1.88 -9.48 17.22
CA ASP A 599 -2.47 -8.57 16.22
C ASP A 599 -3.97 -8.84 15.95
N LYS A 600 -4.65 -9.61 16.82
CA LYS A 600 -6.01 -10.10 16.61
C LYS A 600 -6.97 -9.46 17.59
N ASP A 601 -8.11 -9.03 17.08
CA ASP A 601 -9.13 -8.35 17.88
C ASP A 601 -9.98 -9.33 18.71
N ILE A 602 -10.61 -8.79 19.76
CA ILE A 602 -11.66 -9.49 20.52
C ILE A 602 -12.98 -9.35 19.76
N ILE A 603 -13.55 -10.49 19.37
CA ILE A 603 -14.83 -10.59 18.69
C ILE A 603 -15.90 -11.00 19.71
N ARG A 604 -17.02 -10.27 19.72
CA ARG A 604 -18.19 -10.58 20.54
C ARG A 604 -19.23 -11.34 19.71
N VAL A 605 -19.69 -12.48 20.21
CA VAL A 605 -20.72 -13.31 19.59
C VAL A 605 -21.91 -13.40 20.53
N ILE A 606 -23.08 -12.97 20.07
CA ILE A 606 -24.32 -12.99 20.85
C ILE A 606 -24.94 -14.39 20.73
N THR A 607 -25.24 -15.01 21.87
CA THR A 607 -25.93 -16.31 21.98
C THR A 607 -27.27 -16.16 22.71
N ASP A 608 -28.15 -17.15 22.63
CA ASP A 608 -29.47 -17.12 23.28
C ASP A 608 -29.40 -16.99 24.82
N THR A 609 -28.22 -17.25 25.41
CA THR A 609 -27.96 -17.23 26.85
C THR A 609 -27.02 -16.09 27.30
N GLY A 610 -26.51 -15.24 26.39
CA GLY A 610 -25.54 -14.20 26.73
C GLY A 610 -24.68 -13.72 25.56
N ALA A 611 -23.46 -13.24 25.85
CA ALA A 611 -22.48 -12.87 24.84
C ALA A 611 -21.15 -13.56 25.14
N ASP A 612 -20.66 -14.35 24.20
CA ASP A 612 -19.37 -15.01 24.27
C ASP A 612 -18.32 -14.12 23.59
N TYR A 613 -17.08 -14.15 24.08
CA TYR A 613 -15.96 -13.40 23.48
C TYR A 613 -14.84 -14.34 23.04
N PHE A 614 -14.29 -14.04 21.86
CA PHE A 614 -13.26 -14.82 21.20
C PHE A 614 -12.12 -13.93 20.69
N ILE A 615 -10.92 -14.48 20.56
CA ILE A 615 -9.77 -13.84 19.89
C ILE A 615 -9.34 -14.73 18.71
N GLY A 616 -9.15 -14.15 17.53
CA GLY A 616 -8.79 -14.87 16.29
C GLY A 616 -9.66 -14.49 15.09
N PRO A 617 -9.66 -15.27 13.99
CA PRO A 617 -9.11 -16.61 13.86
C PRO A 617 -7.58 -16.67 13.70
N PHE A 618 -6.99 -17.73 14.24
CA PHE A 618 -5.60 -18.15 14.05
C PHE A 618 -5.53 -19.26 13.00
N SER A 619 -4.52 -19.19 12.13
CA SER A 619 -4.33 -20.18 11.06
C SER A 619 -3.78 -21.51 11.57
N THR A 620 -3.25 -21.56 12.80
CA THR A 620 -2.68 -22.78 13.40
C THR A 620 -3.04 -22.93 14.88
N MET A 621 -3.16 -24.19 15.35
CA MET A 621 -3.45 -24.51 16.75
C MET A 621 -2.35 -24.02 17.70
N ALA A 622 -1.09 -24.04 17.23
CA ALA A 622 0.07 -23.62 18.01
C ALA A 622 0.01 -22.13 18.38
N GLN A 623 -0.40 -21.26 17.45
CA GLN A 623 -0.56 -19.83 17.71
C GLN A 623 -1.66 -19.55 18.74
N ALA A 624 -2.82 -20.20 18.59
CA ALA A 624 -3.92 -20.07 19.54
C ALA A 624 -3.54 -20.59 20.95
N GLN A 625 -2.79 -21.70 21.01
CA GLN A 625 -2.35 -22.29 22.28
C GLN A 625 -1.30 -21.42 22.99
N ALA A 626 -0.38 -20.80 22.23
CA ALA A 626 0.61 -19.87 22.78
C ALA A 626 -0.06 -18.65 23.44
N LEU A 627 -1.09 -18.10 22.79
CA LEU A 627 -1.87 -17.00 23.36
C LEU A 627 -2.65 -17.43 24.62
N VAL A 628 -3.25 -18.63 24.63
CA VAL A 628 -3.90 -19.18 25.82
C VAL A 628 -2.93 -19.28 26.99
N SER A 629 -1.72 -19.81 26.78
CA SER A 629 -0.71 -19.91 27.84
C SER A 629 -0.28 -18.54 28.35
N ALA A 630 -0.05 -17.56 27.46
CA ALA A 630 0.32 -16.20 27.85
C ALA A 630 -0.79 -15.50 28.66
N LEU A 631 -2.06 -15.67 28.27
CA LEU A 631 -3.19 -15.11 29.00
C LEU A 631 -3.41 -15.77 30.37
N GLN A 632 -3.17 -17.08 30.48
CA GLN A 632 -3.23 -17.81 31.76
C GLN A 632 -2.15 -17.32 32.73
N GLU A 633 -0.91 -17.13 32.26
CA GLU A 633 0.18 -16.58 33.06
C GLU A 633 -0.09 -15.16 33.57
N LYS A 634 -0.89 -14.38 32.82
CA LYS A 634 -1.28 -13.01 33.15
C LYS A 634 -2.59 -12.92 33.96
N GLY A 635 -3.11 -14.06 34.44
CA GLY A 635 -4.23 -14.09 35.40
C GLY A 635 -5.61 -14.37 34.82
N TYR A 636 -5.71 -14.87 33.58
CA TYR A 636 -6.98 -15.25 32.94
C TYR A 636 -7.10 -16.78 32.80
N PRO A 637 -7.48 -17.53 33.85
CA PRO A 637 -7.42 -19.00 33.84
C PRO A 637 -8.48 -19.68 32.95
N ASN A 638 -9.56 -18.97 32.60
CA ASN A 638 -10.72 -19.56 31.92
C ASN A 638 -10.61 -19.53 30.38
N VAL A 639 -9.46 -19.13 29.83
CA VAL A 639 -9.27 -19.09 28.38
C VAL A 639 -8.98 -20.49 27.81
N SER A 640 -9.52 -20.78 26.62
CA SER A 640 -9.33 -22.09 25.96
C SER A 640 -9.34 -21.98 24.44
N VAL A 641 -8.59 -22.84 23.75
CA VAL A 641 -8.63 -22.92 22.29
C VAL A 641 -9.89 -23.68 21.86
N ARG A 642 -10.64 -23.10 20.92
CA ARG A 642 -11.70 -23.77 20.18
C ARG A 642 -11.33 -23.89 18.71
N SER A 643 -11.47 -25.09 18.16
CA SER A 643 -11.42 -25.30 16.72
C SER A 643 -12.69 -24.74 16.09
N VAL A 644 -12.52 -23.76 15.19
CA VAL A 644 -13.59 -23.27 14.33
C VAL A 644 -13.37 -23.89 12.97
N THR A 645 -14.11 -24.96 12.76
CA THR A 645 -14.34 -25.50 11.41
C THR A 645 -15.44 -24.63 10.82
N ASN A 646 -15.16 -23.93 9.71
CA ASN A 646 -16.23 -23.25 8.98
C ASN A 646 -17.26 -24.26 8.49
#